data_AF-A0A246AMM1-F1
#
_entry.id   AF-A0A246AMM1-F1
#
_cell.length_a   1.000
_cell.length_b   1.000
_cell.length_c   1.000
_cell.angle_alpha   90.00
_cell.angle_beta   90.00
_cell.angle_gamma   90.00
#
_symmetry.space_group_name_H-M   'P 1'
#
loop_
_entity.id
_entity.type
_entity.pdbx_description
1 polymer ?
#
loop_
_entity_poly.entity_id
_entity_poly.type
_entity_poly.pdbx_seq_one_letter_code
_entity_poly.pdbx_strand_id
1 'polypeptide(L)'
;MRENYNVSENSLDMTYFRSPLKIALSFFLLGSAFTLSHAQNLRAAENPLALAKLSYNEQYNQAALKMTPSPIIKTTSKGVPALNGVYTVGVGGNFTTLSAAVASFNASPITGPVTFSLLDSTYPSETFPIVINANAGSSATNTLTIKPAAGVDATISGSAPVLLKINGADYVTVDGSNNGSGSDNLVLNNTYPTGADLPVLAWVASTATDGADYVTLKNIKFLGFDPSNTIAGVLVSGPTLGGAGTIPNNYLKVESNTFNRAQNAMFVIGLATNQDDGAVIKDNTIGSSNPLERMGFRGIAVQNAKNVMISGNMINGVSTSSTSTSSGILVGATINNITVTGNQINDVSNTNTGGYGSNGIYSNAAAGSTNVLISNNFVSNIYSYGYPSLGGVGDNGLGIAVGGAGTDIRIYNNTVSLNTNQTVAGRPAALNILSGVVAGAVDVRNNILANNQTTSGERYAIYSGAANTAFAKIDFNNYSTTGANLGYIGSARSNLAAVQAGFGSNLKSLNVTPVFTSGTDLHMTAANSALDNKGTPLLDVTVDIDGAARSATKPDMGADEFKASLAGTYTVGSTGDYASLTNPGGVFDELNLSGATGNVTFNITEDLTAETGANPLNPIVGGYTVTIKPSGAARVISGTMASNALIRTAGASGVTIDGSLSGGTDRSLSITNLSATAPQVVRFGSVGTTAISNNTLKNTIITNGINTSTAVVIHDNALGAAGGYFNNITIKNNVIKKAYMAVYAASAVAAGNGGITVNDNDLSTTGADAISLAGIYAQGVDGAVIQNNTIGNFNATGAYARRGIWLATGAVNSVVSGNTISNINSGAAAGSGAVGILVSSTNGGYKLNTNNSIDNNSITNVSSASTSIVAGIQLLGSSATVSTSGVSLTRNKITNIKNSNSGGYASVGIYLNGYSVAANGGVNVMNNFISDVANYGYNGTSYLDNGVGITFNGVSTGYKIYNNTINMATNQTIPGMTAAINVPSSITGAGAIDLRNNILVNSQTTSTRYAVYSAVPNTVFSNIDNNDYYSTGSVGYLGGSARATLADWQTATGKDVNSLNVLPEFMSPTDLHLTIANTALDNKGTALAEVTIDIDGDARSATTPDMGADEFSIATAATENVKAGVKIYPNPVVDYVNINNSSKIESVEVYNVTGQKVSSKTWNANSGTVDMRSMTPGMYIITVKSGKDVHTVKIIKK
;
A
#
# COMPACT_ATOMS: atom_id res chain seq x y z
N MET A 1 10.34 27.15 66.62
CA MET A 1 8.90 27.09 66.27
C MET A 1 8.56 25.60 66.29
N ARG A 2 7.79 25.11 67.27
CA ARG A 2 6.30 25.04 67.21
C ARG A 2 5.89 24.43 65.86
N GLU A 3 5.24 23.29 65.73
CA GLU A 3 4.19 22.66 66.52
C GLU A 3 3.82 21.35 65.78
N ASN A 4 3.56 20.25 66.52
CA ASN A 4 2.33 19.43 66.46
C ASN A 4 1.96 18.65 65.16
N TYR A 5 1.43 17.42 65.16
CA TYR A 5 0.85 16.56 66.19
C TYR A 5 0.99 15.07 65.79
N ASN A 6 1.08 14.24 66.83
CA ASN A 6 1.08 12.77 66.86
C ASN A 6 -0.25 12.12 66.41
N VAL A 7 -0.18 10.79 66.28
CA VAL A 7 -1.03 9.72 66.88
C VAL A 7 -1.33 8.66 65.79
N SER A 8 -0.54 7.57 65.72
CA SER A 8 -0.65 6.29 66.46
C SER A 8 -1.75 5.38 65.87
N GLU A 9 -1.67 4.06 65.79
CA GLU A 9 -0.67 3.06 66.18
C GLU A 9 -1.13 1.71 65.58
N ASN A 10 -0.22 0.73 65.61
CA ASN A 10 -0.43 -0.73 65.51
C ASN A 10 -0.65 -1.33 64.12
N SER A 11 0.12 -2.31 63.67
CA SER A 11 1.28 -3.02 64.22
C SER A 11 1.84 -3.90 63.09
N LEU A 12 3.14 -3.84 62.79
CA LEU A 12 3.80 -4.82 61.92
C LEU A 12 5.14 -5.21 62.53
N ASP A 13 5.15 -6.42 63.07
CA ASP A 13 6.29 -7.12 63.63
C ASP A 13 7.25 -7.51 62.50
N MET A 14 8.42 -6.87 62.48
CA MET A 14 9.48 -7.08 61.50
C MET A 14 10.61 -7.91 62.12
N THR A 15 10.38 -9.21 62.16
CA THR A 15 11.45 -10.17 62.44
C THR A 15 11.68 -10.97 61.16
N TYR A 16 12.95 -11.11 60.73
CA TYR A 16 13.47 -11.87 59.57
C TYR A 16 13.60 -11.14 58.21
N PHE A 17 14.70 -10.39 58.00
CA PHE A 17 15.47 -10.47 56.73
C PHE A 17 16.94 -10.02 56.93
N ARG A 18 17.90 -10.83 56.44
CA ARG A 18 19.36 -10.61 56.47
C ARG A 18 19.90 -10.01 55.16
N SER A 19 21.02 -9.30 55.32
CA SER A 19 21.88 -8.59 54.35
C SER A 19 22.36 -9.50 53.20
N PRO A 20 22.10 -9.19 51.92
CA PRO A 20 22.84 -8.13 51.20
C PRO A 20 22.03 -7.31 50.17
N LEU A 21 20.71 -7.47 50.08
CA LEU A 21 19.89 -6.75 49.08
C LEU A 21 19.46 -5.33 49.48
N LYS A 22 19.91 -4.83 50.65
CA LYS A 22 19.66 -3.46 51.12
C LYS A 22 20.63 -2.41 50.56
N ILE A 23 21.68 -2.82 49.83
CA ILE A 23 22.77 -1.90 49.41
C ILE A 23 22.75 -1.61 47.89
N ALA A 24 22.03 -2.40 47.08
CA ALA A 24 22.04 -2.24 45.62
C ALA A 24 20.93 -1.31 45.06
N LEU A 25 19.94 -0.91 45.88
CA LEU A 25 18.78 -0.14 45.39
C LEU A 25 18.77 1.34 45.80
N SER A 26 19.83 1.83 46.44
CA SER A 26 19.96 3.24 46.89
C SER A 26 20.92 4.08 46.05
N PHE A 27 21.29 3.64 44.83
CA PHE A 27 22.33 4.30 44.01
C PHE A 27 21.92 4.85 42.64
N PHE A 28 20.64 4.88 42.27
CA PHE A 28 20.24 5.47 40.98
C PHE A 28 18.97 6.32 41.09
N LEU A 29 19.09 7.51 41.70
CA LEU A 29 18.27 8.67 41.36
C LEU A 29 18.94 9.97 41.86
N LEU A 30 19.60 10.63 40.89
CA LEU A 30 19.82 12.08 40.74
C LEU A 30 20.95 12.77 41.53
N GLY A 31 22.02 13.10 40.79
CA GLY A 31 22.28 14.51 40.49
C GLY A 31 23.51 15.21 41.09
N SER A 32 24.70 14.91 40.54
CA SER A 32 25.84 15.81 40.25
C SER A 32 26.43 16.76 41.33
N ALA A 33 27.72 16.58 41.66
CA ALA A 33 28.87 17.39 41.18
C ALA A 33 30.11 17.29 42.12
N PHE A 34 31.26 16.90 41.54
CA PHE A 34 32.68 17.23 41.86
C PHE A 34 33.20 17.14 43.33
N THR A 35 34.43 16.74 43.69
CA THR A 35 35.75 16.57 43.03
C THR A 35 36.65 15.70 43.92
N LEU A 36 37.67 15.10 43.31
CA LEU A 36 38.72 14.24 43.89
C LEU A 36 39.86 15.06 44.53
N SER A 37 40.33 14.73 45.75
CA SER A 37 41.76 14.93 46.15
C SER A 37 42.19 14.20 47.43
N HIS A 38 43.00 13.15 47.24
CA HIS A 38 44.30 12.89 47.87
C HIS A 38 44.58 13.26 49.34
N ALA A 39 44.71 12.22 50.16
CA ALA A 39 45.95 11.73 50.75
C ALA A 39 46.77 12.57 51.77
N GLN A 40 47.06 11.89 52.89
CA GLN A 40 48.35 11.82 53.61
C GLN A 40 48.80 12.97 54.55
N ASN A 41 48.95 12.65 55.85
CA ASN A 41 50.24 12.44 56.55
C ASN A 41 50.20 12.78 58.05
N LEU A 42 50.73 11.88 58.88
CA LEU A 42 51.53 12.08 60.12
C LEU A 42 51.86 10.67 60.68
N ARG A 43 52.99 10.00 60.36
CA ARG A 43 54.44 10.18 60.69
C ARG A 43 54.83 9.93 62.17
N ALA A 44 55.58 8.84 62.38
CA ALA A 44 56.94 8.75 62.98
C ALA A 44 57.43 7.29 62.81
N ALA A 45 58.37 6.94 61.90
CA ALA A 45 59.84 7.00 61.98
C ALA A 45 60.38 6.23 63.21
N GLU A 46 61.11 5.11 63.07
CA GLU A 46 62.48 4.99 62.55
C GLU A 46 62.76 3.75 61.65
N ASN A 47 63.84 3.85 60.86
CA ASN A 47 64.54 2.92 59.94
C ASN A 47 66.05 3.34 60.00
N PRO A 48 67.13 2.63 59.55
CA PRO A 48 67.27 1.35 58.82
C PRO A 48 68.49 0.43 59.21
N LEU A 49 68.59 -0.68 58.45
CA LEU A 49 69.70 -1.61 58.14
C LEU A 49 69.61 -2.97 58.87
N ALA A 50 69.54 -4.14 58.22
CA ALA A 50 69.72 -4.49 56.81
C ALA A 50 69.10 -5.87 56.47
N LEU A 51 68.56 -5.93 55.25
CA LEU A 51 68.66 -6.98 54.23
C LEU A 51 68.59 -8.49 54.58
N ALA A 52 67.63 -9.14 53.90
CA ALA A 52 67.76 -10.41 53.16
C ALA A 52 67.98 -11.71 53.96
N LYS A 53 67.27 -12.82 53.76
CA LYS A 53 66.28 -13.21 52.74
C LYS A 53 65.67 -14.56 53.17
N LEU A 54 64.35 -14.68 52.98
CA LEU A 54 63.58 -15.89 52.61
C LEU A 54 63.43 -17.01 53.67
N SER A 55 62.24 -17.57 53.94
CA SER A 55 60.89 -17.34 53.39
C SER A 55 59.80 -17.84 54.36
N TYR A 56 58.61 -17.26 54.21
CA TYR A 56 57.42 -17.36 55.07
C TYR A 56 56.73 -18.74 54.97
N ASN A 57 57.44 -19.82 55.29
CA ASN A 57 56.90 -21.19 55.33
C ASN A 57 57.02 -21.88 56.71
N GLU A 58 57.48 -21.19 57.76
CA GLU A 58 57.87 -21.87 59.01
C GLU A 58 57.31 -21.28 60.31
N GLN A 59 56.37 -20.33 60.28
CA GLN A 59 55.76 -19.79 61.51
C GLN A 59 54.23 -19.97 61.65
N TYR A 60 53.55 -20.61 60.70
CA TYR A 60 52.17 -21.09 60.89
C TYR A 60 52.11 -22.51 61.53
N ASN A 61 53.25 -23.07 61.95
CA ASN A 61 53.46 -24.49 62.24
C ASN A 61 53.77 -24.88 63.70
N GLN A 62 53.42 -24.09 64.73
CA GLN A 62 53.55 -24.55 66.14
C GLN A 62 52.36 -24.25 67.08
N ALA A 63 51.17 -23.98 66.52
CA ALA A 63 49.90 -24.27 67.20
C ALA A 63 49.29 -25.64 66.80
N ALA A 64 50.01 -26.40 65.97
CA ALA A 64 49.84 -27.84 65.80
C ALA A 64 50.80 -28.56 66.75
N LEU A 65 50.32 -29.08 67.88
CA LEU A 65 50.93 -30.17 68.67
C LEU A 65 50.12 -30.45 69.95
N LYS A 66 48.93 -31.05 69.79
CA LYS A 66 48.29 -31.89 70.83
C LYS A 66 47.25 -32.86 70.25
N MET A 67 47.64 -33.62 69.23
CA MET A 67 47.03 -34.93 68.95
C MET A 67 48.14 -35.91 68.56
N THR A 68 48.27 -36.96 69.36
CA THR A 68 49.22 -38.06 69.20
C THR A 68 48.82 -39.00 68.04
N PRO A 69 49.77 -39.50 67.24
CA PRO A 69 49.52 -40.34 66.06
C PRO A 69 49.68 -41.86 66.32
N SER A 70 49.04 -42.67 65.47
CA SER A 70 49.47 -44.02 65.02
C SER A 70 48.51 -44.52 63.91
N PRO A 71 48.96 -45.36 62.96
CA PRO A 71 50.06 -45.18 62.03
C PRO A 71 49.58 -45.06 60.57
N ILE A 72 50.47 -44.54 59.74
CA ILE A 72 50.33 -44.27 58.30
C ILE A 72 50.16 -45.59 57.52
N ILE A 73 49.13 -45.66 56.67
CA ILE A 73 49.21 -46.35 55.38
C ILE A 73 49.25 -45.27 54.29
N LYS A 74 50.36 -45.21 53.56
CA LYS A 74 50.48 -44.43 52.33
C LYS A 74 49.51 -44.98 51.30
N THR A 75 48.54 -44.18 50.88
CA THR A 75 48.05 -44.19 49.50
C THR A 75 48.21 -42.79 48.94
N THR A 76 48.88 -42.71 47.81
CA THR A 76 49.11 -41.50 47.03
C THR A 76 47.77 -40.96 46.51
N SER A 77 47.15 -39.99 47.20
CA SER A 77 46.07 -39.20 46.60
C SER A 77 46.70 -38.20 45.63
N LYS A 78 46.88 -38.62 44.39
CA LYS A 78 47.04 -37.72 43.25
C LYS A 78 45.89 -36.72 43.34
N GLY A 79 46.17 -35.45 43.66
CA GLY A 79 45.13 -34.44 43.79
C GLY A 79 44.24 -34.47 42.56
N VAL A 80 42.94 -34.68 42.75
CA VAL A 80 41.99 -34.72 41.64
C VAL A 80 41.99 -33.30 41.04
N PRO A 81 42.41 -33.12 39.78
CA PRO A 81 42.46 -31.79 39.17
C PRO A 81 41.07 -31.16 39.16
N ALA A 82 40.96 -29.90 39.59
CA ALA A 82 39.73 -29.15 39.43
C ALA A 82 39.35 -29.03 37.95
N LEU A 83 38.06 -29.15 37.63
CA LEU A 83 37.60 -29.01 36.25
C LEU A 83 37.35 -27.53 35.92
N ASN A 84 37.76 -27.14 34.72
CA ASN A 84 37.55 -25.82 34.13
C ASN A 84 37.76 -25.91 32.61
N GLY A 85 36.87 -25.32 31.83
CA GLY A 85 36.97 -25.23 30.38
C GLY A 85 36.13 -26.27 29.63
N VAL A 86 36.44 -26.44 28.34
CA VAL A 86 35.72 -27.31 27.43
C VAL A 86 36.38 -28.69 27.38
N TYR A 87 35.60 -29.74 27.58
CA TYR A 87 36.01 -31.13 27.43
C TYR A 87 35.18 -31.78 26.32
N THR A 88 35.85 -32.44 25.38
CA THR A 88 35.20 -33.22 24.34
C THR A 88 34.78 -34.58 24.88
N VAL A 89 33.59 -35.03 24.51
CA VAL A 89 32.98 -36.28 24.98
C VAL A 89 32.56 -37.11 23.78
N GLY A 90 32.95 -38.39 23.74
CA GLY A 90 32.72 -39.30 22.61
C GLY A 90 33.99 -40.05 22.21
N VAL A 91 33.93 -40.88 21.17
CA VAL A 91 35.06 -41.68 20.71
C VAL A 91 36.24 -40.77 20.35
N GLY A 92 37.36 -40.94 21.07
CA GLY A 92 38.58 -40.13 20.89
C GLY A 92 38.59 -38.76 21.58
N GLY A 93 37.54 -38.41 22.34
CA GLY A 93 37.48 -37.19 23.15
C GLY A 93 38.25 -37.26 24.48
N ASN A 94 38.18 -36.20 25.29
CA ASN A 94 38.72 -36.18 26.65
C ASN A 94 38.05 -37.25 27.54
N PHE A 95 36.77 -37.51 27.32
CA PHE A 95 36.01 -38.62 27.90
C PHE A 95 35.39 -39.45 26.80
N THR A 96 35.40 -40.77 26.93
CA THR A 96 34.83 -41.67 25.91
C THR A 96 33.30 -41.79 25.98
N THR A 97 32.70 -41.41 27.11
CA THR A 97 31.25 -41.40 27.34
C THR A 97 30.86 -40.20 28.20
N LEU A 98 29.61 -39.75 28.11
CA LEU A 98 29.06 -38.71 28.96
C LEU A 98 28.99 -39.16 30.42
N SER A 99 28.72 -40.44 30.67
CA SER A 99 28.76 -41.06 32.00
C SER A 99 30.13 -40.87 32.66
N ALA A 100 31.22 -41.06 31.92
CA ALA A 100 32.57 -40.85 32.43
C ALA A 100 32.86 -39.36 32.70
N ALA A 101 32.42 -38.47 31.81
CA ALA A 101 32.55 -37.03 31.98
C ALA A 101 31.80 -36.54 33.24
N VAL A 102 30.55 -36.96 33.42
CA VAL A 102 29.72 -36.63 34.59
C VAL A 102 30.27 -37.26 35.87
N ALA A 103 30.81 -38.48 35.84
CA ALA A 103 31.49 -39.07 36.99
C ALA A 103 32.71 -38.21 37.41
N SER A 104 33.47 -37.69 36.45
CA SER A 104 34.58 -36.75 36.72
C SER A 104 34.08 -35.43 37.31
N PHE A 105 32.97 -34.89 36.80
CA PHE A 105 32.32 -33.70 37.36
C PHE A 105 31.89 -33.92 38.81
N ASN A 106 31.26 -35.05 39.11
CA ASN A 106 30.82 -35.35 40.48
C ASN A 106 32.00 -35.55 41.46
N ALA A 107 33.14 -36.04 40.98
CA ALA A 107 34.30 -36.35 41.82
C ALA A 107 35.25 -35.16 42.03
N SER A 108 35.12 -34.08 41.26
CA SER A 108 36.11 -32.98 41.21
C SER A 108 35.43 -31.62 41.38
N PRO A 109 35.90 -30.73 42.28
CA PRO A 109 35.34 -29.39 42.35
C PRO A 109 35.59 -28.64 41.04
N ILE A 110 34.60 -27.88 40.58
CA ILE A 110 34.80 -26.96 39.46
C ILE A 110 35.37 -25.63 39.95
N THR A 111 36.26 -25.02 39.17
CA THR A 111 36.88 -23.72 39.50
C THR A 111 36.63 -22.65 38.43
N GLY A 112 35.92 -23.02 37.37
CA GLY A 112 35.45 -22.17 36.29
C GLY A 112 34.28 -22.87 35.56
N PRO A 113 33.69 -22.25 34.53
CA PRO A 113 32.70 -22.88 33.69
C PRO A 113 33.23 -24.18 33.07
N VAL A 114 32.41 -25.23 33.08
CA VAL A 114 32.71 -26.52 32.45
C VAL A 114 31.74 -26.78 31.33
N THR A 115 32.26 -27.13 30.15
CA THR A 115 31.43 -27.52 28.99
C THR A 115 31.79 -28.94 28.54
N PHE A 116 30.82 -29.84 28.51
CA PHE A 116 30.91 -31.14 27.85
C PHE A 116 30.39 -31.02 26.41
N SER A 117 31.32 -31.07 25.45
CA SER A 117 31.07 -30.95 24.01
C SER A 117 30.97 -32.33 23.38
N LEU A 118 29.76 -32.74 23.00
CA LEU A 118 29.44 -34.07 22.48
C LEU A 118 29.90 -34.22 21.02
N LEU A 119 30.78 -35.19 20.73
CA LEU A 119 31.35 -35.48 19.40
C LEU A 119 30.60 -36.58 18.62
N ASP A 120 30.10 -37.61 19.31
CA ASP A 120 29.48 -38.76 18.66
C ASP A 120 28.03 -38.51 18.25
N SER A 121 27.55 -39.24 17.25
CA SER A 121 26.16 -39.18 16.83
C SER A 121 25.22 -40.06 17.67
N THR A 122 25.70 -41.13 18.34
CA THR A 122 24.81 -42.17 18.91
C THR A 122 25.11 -42.71 20.31
N TYR A 123 26.09 -42.18 21.06
CA TYR A 123 26.40 -42.50 22.49
C TYR A 123 25.93 -43.88 23.02
N PRO A 124 26.38 -45.00 22.44
CA PRO A 124 25.79 -46.32 22.73
C PRO A 124 26.24 -46.95 24.06
N SER A 125 27.28 -46.39 24.69
CA SER A 125 27.99 -46.99 25.83
C SER A 125 27.74 -46.26 27.16
N GLU A 126 26.63 -45.52 27.26
CA GLU A 126 26.27 -44.81 28.47
C GLU A 126 25.76 -45.75 29.57
N THR A 127 25.99 -45.37 30.83
CA THR A 127 25.44 -46.04 32.02
C THR A 127 24.33 -45.16 32.60
N PHE A 128 23.09 -45.65 32.53
CA PHE A 128 21.92 -44.91 32.96
C PHE A 128 21.48 -45.31 34.39
N PRO A 129 20.97 -44.36 35.20
CA PRO A 129 20.90 -42.93 34.91
C PRO A 129 22.28 -42.26 34.94
N ILE A 130 22.49 -41.31 34.04
CA ILE A 130 23.59 -40.34 34.14
C ILE A 130 23.19 -39.35 35.22
N VAL A 131 23.83 -39.43 36.40
CA VAL A 131 23.47 -38.62 37.57
C VAL A 131 24.45 -37.47 37.74
N ILE A 132 23.97 -36.23 37.62
CA ILE A 132 24.71 -35.01 37.93
C ILE A 132 24.37 -34.63 39.38
N ASN A 133 25.35 -34.68 40.28
CA ASN A 133 25.17 -34.33 41.69
C ASN A 133 25.61 -32.89 41.96
N ALA A 134 25.20 -32.35 43.12
CA ALA A 134 25.71 -31.10 43.65
C ALA A 134 27.25 -31.07 43.60
N ASN A 135 27.81 -30.00 43.05
CA ASN A 135 29.25 -29.80 42.97
C ASN A 135 29.66 -28.55 43.76
N ALA A 136 30.63 -28.70 44.66
CA ALA A 136 31.05 -27.68 45.64
C ALA A 136 31.58 -26.36 45.03
N GLY A 137 31.89 -26.33 43.72
CA GLY A 137 32.35 -25.14 43.01
C GLY A 137 31.27 -24.38 42.24
N SER A 138 30.04 -24.88 42.20
CA SER A 138 28.97 -24.36 41.35
C SER A 138 28.48 -22.98 41.78
N SER A 139 28.29 -22.10 40.80
CA SER A 139 27.78 -20.75 41.01
C SER A 139 27.28 -20.16 39.70
N ALA A 140 26.72 -18.95 39.74
CA ALA A 140 26.33 -18.21 38.54
C ALA A 140 27.50 -17.96 37.55
N THR A 141 28.76 -18.09 37.99
CA THR A 141 29.94 -18.02 37.11
C THR A 141 30.48 -19.40 36.76
N ASN A 142 30.45 -20.34 37.70
CA ASN A 142 30.98 -21.69 37.51
C ASN A 142 29.80 -22.64 37.23
N THR A 143 29.48 -22.80 35.95
CA THR A 143 28.32 -23.58 35.49
C THR A 143 28.75 -24.89 34.84
N LEU A 144 27.86 -25.88 34.79
CA LEU A 144 28.00 -27.03 33.90
C LEU A 144 27.14 -26.84 32.64
N THR A 145 27.72 -26.96 31.46
CA THR A 145 27.00 -27.00 30.17
C THR A 145 27.25 -28.33 29.46
N ILE A 146 26.20 -29.01 29.01
CA ILE A 146 26.28 -30.20 28.14
C ILE A 146 25.66 -29.82 26.80
N LYS A 147 26.41 -29.97 25.71
CA LYS A 147 25.91 -29.64 24.36
C LYS A 147 26.60 -30.41 23.23
N PRO A 148 25.93 -30.61 22.08
CA PRO A 148 26.59 -31.07 20.85
C PRO A 148 27.70 -30.14 20.37
N ALA A 149 28.78 -30.72 19.86
CA ALA A 149 29.82 -30.00 19.13
C ALA A 149 29.29 -29.48 17.79
N ALA A 150 29.91 -28.43 17.25
CA ALA A 150 29.49 -27.83 15.99
C ALA A 150 29.37 -28.86 14.84
N GLY A 151 28.20 -28.88 14.19
CA GLY A 151 27.89 -29.82 13.10
C GLY A 151 27.52 -31.25 13.52
N VAL A 152 27.43 -31.52 14.83
CA VAL A 152 27.04 -32.84 15.35
C VAL A 152 25.56 -32.87 15.70
N ASP A 153 24.87 -33.92 15.22
CA ASP A 153 23.57 -34.35 15.70
C ASP A 153 23.77 -35.52 16.67
N ALA A 154 23.62 -35.26 17.96
CA ALA A 154 23.88 -36.22 19.02
C ALA A 154 22.59 -36.89 19.49
N THR A 155 22.58 -38.22 19.53
CA THR A 155 21.50 -39.01 20.13
C THR A 155 22.05 -39.77 21.33
N ILE A 156 21.49 -39.52 22.51
CA ILE A 156 21.70 -40.32 23.72
C ILE A 156 20.47 -41.21 23.88
N SER A 157 20.64 -42.50 23.57
CA SER A 157 19.57 -43.48 23.60
C SER A 157 19.85 -44.58 24.62
N GLY A 158 18.84 -44.97 25.40
CA GLY A 158 19.00 -45.98 26.44
C GLY A 158 17.69 -46.61 26.88
N SER A 159 17.78 -47.79 27.50
CA SER A 159 16.65 -48.50 28.10
C SER A 159 16.84 -48.53 29.62
N ALA A 160 16.31 -47.52 30.32
CA ALA A 160 16.38 -47.41 31.77
C ALA A 160 15.18 -46.60 32.32
N PRO A 161 14.82 -46.74 33.62
CA PRO A 161 13.79 -45.92 34.26
C PRO A 161 14.07 -44.42 34.19
N VAL A 162 15.34 -44.00 34.22
CA VAL A 162 15.74 -42.59 34.08
C VAL A 162 16.99 -42.52 33.21
N LEU A 163 17.03 -41.63 32.21
CA LEU A 163 18.24 -41.41 31.42
C LEU A 163 19.16 -40.37 32.07
N LEU A 164 18.65 -39.16 32.32
CA LEU A 164 19.40 -38.06 32.94
C LEU A 164 18.76 -37.70 34.27
N LYS A 165 19.56 -37.66 35.35
CA LYS A 165 19.12 -37.17 36.65
C LYS A 165 19.99 -36.00 37.09
N ILE A 166 19.38 -34.86 37.37
CA ILE A 166 20.00 -33.69 38.00
C ILE A 166 19.57 -33.71 39.47
N ASN A 167 20.50 -34.08 40.35
CA ASN A 167 20.22 -34.48 41.73
C ASN A 167 20.78 -33.45 42.71
N GLY A 168 19.97 -32.44 43.05
CA GLY A 168 20.35 -31.30 43.88
C GLY A 168 21.50 -30.47 43.30
N ALA A 169 21.70 -30.52 41.99
CA ALA A 169 22.81 -29.84 41.33
C ALA A 169 22.36 -28.48 40.78
N ASP A 170 23.11 -27.45 41.13
CA ASP A 170 22.81 -26.08 40.71
C ASP A 170 23.56 -25.68 39.44
N TYR A 171 22.99 -24.70 38.71
CA TYR A 171 23.64 -24.07 37.54
C TYR A 171 24.03 -25.06 36.43
N VAL A 172 23.15 -26.01 36.14
CA VAL A 172 23.30 -27.01 35.07
C VAL A 172 22.50 -26.59 33.84
N THR A 173 23.18 -26.52 32.69
CA THR A 173 22.55 -26.29 31.38
C THR A 173 22.75 -27.52 30.49
N VAL A 174 21.65 -28.04 29.94
CA VAL A 174 21.69 -28.98 28.82
C VAL A 174 21.11 -28.24 27.61
N ASP A 175 21.96 -28.02 26.62
CA ASP A 175 21.65 -27.25 25.41
C ASP A 175 21.81 -28.14 24.18
N GLY A 176 20.70 -28.44 23.51
CA GLY A 176 20.73 -29.27 22.32
C GLY A 176 21.21 -28.57 21.05
N SER A 177 21.51 -27.27 21.09
CA SER A 177 22.00 -26.54 19.92
C SER A 177 23.49 -26.73 19.69
N ASN A 178 23.85 -27.18 18.48
CA ASN A 178 25.23 -27.35 18.06
C ASN A 178 25.89 -26.07 17.50
N ASN A 179 25.10 -25.05 17.20
CA ASN A 179 25.54 -23.83 16.50
C ASN A 179 25.15 -22.53 17.25
N GLY A 180 24.47 -22.63 18.39
CA GLY A 180 24.01 -21.48 19.17
C GLY A 180 22.81 -20.76 18.56
N SER A 181 22.17 -21.31 17.52
CA SER A 181 21.01 -20.72 16.85
C SER A 181 19.66 -21.26 17.34
N GLY A 182 19.62 -21.99 18.47
CA GLY A 182 18.40 -22.63 18.96
C GLY A 182 18.02 -23.92 18.21
N SER A 183 18.95 -24.51 17.46
CA SER A 183 18.77 -25.79 16.77
C SER A 183 18.60 -26.96 17.75
N ASP A 184 17.87 -28.01 17.35
CA ASP A 184 17.49 -29.13 18.21
C ASP A 184 18.26 -30.43 17.89
N ASN A 185 19.59 -30.33 17.93
CA ASN A 185 20.52 -31.39 17.50
C ASN A 185 20.80 -32.45 18.59
N LEU A 186 20.30 -32.27 19.82
CA LEU A 186 20.39 -33.29 20.87
C LEU A 186 19.06 -34.02 21.02
N VAL A 187 19.11 -35.34 20.86
CA VAL A 187 17.98 -36.24 21.10
C VAL A 187 18.24 -37.06 22.36
N LEU A 188 17.31 -37.01 23.31
CA LEU A 188 17.22 -37.97 24.42
C LEU A 188 16.13 -38.98 24.09
N ASN A 189 16.50 -40.23 23.85
CA ASN A 189 15.57 -41.28 23.40
C ASN A 189 15.53 -42.44 24.41
N ASN A 190 14.43 -42.56 25.15
CA ASN A 190 14.25 -43.66 26.10
C ASN A 190 13.50 -44.81 25.42
N THR A 191 14.15 -45.96 25.31
CA THR A 191 13.60 -47.18 24.69
C THR A 191 13.13 -48.21 25.72
N TYR A 192 13.07 -47.86 27.00
CA TYR A 192 12.68 -48.76 28.09
C TYR A 192 11.25 -49.28 27.89
N PRO A 193 11.07 -50.57 27.53
CA PRO A 193 9.75 -51.15 27.38
C PRO A 193 9.13 -51.39 28.77
N THR A 194 7.81 -51.48 28.80
CA THR A 194 6.99 -51.69 30.00
C THR A 194 7.58 -52.67 31.03
N GLY A 195 7.81 -52.19 32.27
CA GLY A 195 8.18 -52.95 33.46
C GLY A 195 7.49 -52.38 34.72
N ALA A 196 7.84 -52.85 35.92
CA ALA A 196 7.25 -52.38 37.20
C ALA A 196 7.56 -50.91 37.51
N ASP A 197 8.61 -50.34 36.89
CA ASP A 197 9.01 -48.94 36.99
C ASP A 197 8.65 -48.20 35.69
N LEU A 198 8.08 -47.01 35.80
CA LEU A 198 7.66 -46.20 34.64
C LEU A 198 8.75 -45.17 34.26
N PRO A 199 9.17 -45.07 32.99
CA PRO A 199 10.35 -44.29 32.59
C PRO A 199 10.15 -42.76 32.57
N VAL A 200 11.24 -42.03 32.84
CA VAL A 200 11.41 -40.58 32.72
C VAL A 200 12.67 -40.29 31.90
N LEU A 201 12.65 -39.27 31.03
CA LEU A 201 13.86 -38.93 30.26
C LEU A 201 14.83 -38.09 31.07
N ALA A 202 14.38 -36.94 31.60
CA ALA A 202 15.15 -36.08 32.48
C ALA A 202 14.42 -35.87 33.82
N TRP A 203 15.10 -36.14 34.91
CA TRP A 203 14.60 -35.95 36.27
C TRP A 203 15.40 -34.86 36.99
N VAL A 204 14.77 -33.72 37.22
CA VAL A 204 15.27 -32.66 38.10
C VAL A 204 14.76 -32.94 39.50
N ALA A 205 15.67 -33.39 40.37
CA ALA A 205 15.33 -33.92 41.68
C ALA A 205 15.97 -33.07 42.78
N SER A 206 15.17 -32.70 43.77
CA SER A 206 15.73 -32.24 45.04
C SER A 206 16.32 -33.44 45.80
N THR A 207 17.35 -33.21 46.60
CA THR A 207 17.77 -34.15 47.64
C THR A 207 17.02 -33.87 48.94
N ALA A 208 17.41 -34.56 50.02
CA ALA A 208 16.87 -34.27 51.35
C ALA A 208 17.33 -32.91 51.90
N THR A 209 18.42 -32.34 51.38
CA THR A 209 19.05 -31.12 51.90
C THR A 209 19.13 -29.98 50.88
N ASP A 210 19.13 -30.31 49.59
CA ASP A 210 19.43 -29.35 48.52
C ASP A 210 18.40 -29.44 47.39
N GLY A 211 18.01 -28.28 46.85
CA GLY A 211 17.23 -28.16 45.62
C GLY A 211 18.13 -28.27 44.39
N ALA A 212 17.57 -28.53 43.21
CA ALA A 212 18.29 -28.35 41.96
C ALA A 212 17.92 -26.97 41.38
N ASP A 213 18.69 -25.94 41.74
CA ASP A 213 18.39 -24.56 41.38
C ASP A 213 19.08 -24.13 40.07
N TYR A 214 18.44 -23.25 39.29
CA TYR A 214 18.99 -22.71 38.04
C TYR A 214 19.32 -23.77 36.98
N VAL A 215 18.50 -24.82 36.90
CA VAL A 215 18.58 -25.83 35.85
C VAL A 215 17.96 -25.30 34.55
N THR A 216 18.69 -25.41 33.44
CA THR A 216 18.20 -25.05 32.09
C THR A 216 18.24 -26.26 31.16
N LEU A 217 17.09 -26.62 30.60
CA LEU A 217 16.95 -27.63 29.56
C LEU A 217 16.42 -26.93 28.31
N LYS A 218 17.22 -26.84 27.25
CA LYS A 218 16.83 -26.10 26.06
C LYS A 218 17.24 -26.74 24.74
N ASN A 219 16.42 -26.58 23.72
CA ASN A 219 16.66 -27.08 22.37
C ASN A 219 16.84 -28.61 22.29
N ILE A 220 16.21 -29.38 23.17
CA ILE A 220 16.35 -30.85 23.22
C ILE A 220 15.11 -31.51 22.62
N LYS A 221 15.32 -32.61 21.89
CA LYS A 221 14.25 -33.56 21.49
C LYS A 221 14.12 -34.66 22.54
N PHE A 222 13.03 -34.65 23.30
CA PHE A 222 12.65 -35.67 24.28
C PHE A 222 11.72 -36.70 23.63
N LEU A 223 12.22 -37.92 23.47
CA LEU A 223 11.52 -39.02 22.83
C LEU A 223 11.35 -40.19 23.79
N GLY A 224 10.17 -40.34 24.38
CA GLY A 224 9.84 -41.49 25.22
C GLY A 224 9.56 -42.77 24.42
N PHE A 225 9.32 -43.87 25.13
CA PHE A 225 9.04 -45.16 24.50
C PHE A 225 7.67 -45.12 23.80
N ASP A 226 6.61 -44.87 24.58
CA ASP A 226 5.25 -44.68 24.12
C ASP A 226 4.47 -43.66 24.99
N PRO A 227 3.31 -43.15 24.50
CA PRO A 227 2.49 -42.17 25.21
C PRO A 227 1.92 -42.65 26.55
N SER A 228 1.74 -43.96 26.75
CA SER A 228 1.02 -44.54 27.88
C SER A 228 1.93 -44.93 29.04
N ASN A 229 3.20 -45.22 28.80
CA ASN A 229 4.08 -45.84 29.79
C ASN A 229 5.21 -44.93 30.26
N THR A 230 5.66 -43.97 29.44
CA THR A 230 6.67 -42.99 29.87
C THR A 230 6.00 -41.90 30.73
N ILE A 231 6.36 -41.74 32.01
CA ILE A 231 5.73 -40.73 32.89
C ILE A 231 5.93 -39.33 32.34
N ALA A 232 7.17 -38.96 32.04
CA ALA A 232 7.50 -37.60 31.64
C ALA A 232 8.72 -37.50 30.74
N GLY A 233 8.70 -36.52 29.84
CA GLY A 233 9.92 -35.96 29.24
C GLY A 233 10.80 -35.35 30.31
N VAL A 234 10.26 -34.35 31.03
CA VAL A 234 10.90 -33.72 32.18
C VAL A 234 10.03 -33.89 33.42
N LEU A 235 10.58 -34.53 34.45
CA LEU A 235 9.96 -34.60 35.79
C LEU A 235 10.75 -33.72 36.75
N VAL A 236 10.05 -32.85 37.49
CA VAL A 236 10.63 -32.06 38.59
C VAL A 236 9.93 -32.45 39.87
N SER A 237 10.70 -32.99 40.83
CA SER A 237 10.16 -33.62 42.03
C SER A 237 11.21 -33.75 43.14
N GLY A 238 10.86 -34.40 44.24
CA GLY A 238 11.77 -34.66 45.36
C GLY A 238 12.72 -35.84 45.17
N PRO A 239 13.30 -36.37 46.27
CA PRO A 239 14.28 -37.45 46.20
C PRO A 239 13.68 -38.80 45.76
N THR A 240 12.37 -38.96 45.90
CA THR A 240 11.61 -40.12 45.42
C THR A 240 10.95 -39.79 44.09
N LEU A 241 11.04 -40.69 43.11
CA LEU A 241 10.47 -40.49 41.79
C LEU A 241 8.96 -40.22 41.89
N GLY A 242 8.53 -39.05 41.43
CA GLY A 242 7.12 -38.62 41.47
C GLY A 242 6.62 -38.14 42.84
N GLY A 243 7.47 -38.11 43.88
CA GLY A 243 7.16 -37.54 45.19
C GLY A 243 7.37 -36.02 45.21
N ALA A 244 6.64 -35.28 46.05
CA ALA A 244 6.84 -33.83 46.17
C ALA A 244 8.29 -33.46 46.58
N GLY A 245 8.79 -32.34 46.06
CA GLY A 245 10.08 -31.76 46.48
C GLY A 245 10.17 -31.58 47.98
N THR A 246 11.18 -32.14 48.65
CA THR A 246 11.40 -31.85 50.09
C THR A 246 12.08 -30.49 50.28
N ILE A 247 12.83 -30.06 49.27
CA ILE A 247 13.46 -28.76 49.13
C ILE A 247 13.07 -28.23 47.73
N PRO A 248 12.76 -26.94 47.56
CA PRO A 248 12.29 -26.40 46.28
C PRO A 248 13.34 -26.51 45.18
N ASN A 249 12.92 -26.80 43.96
CA ASN A 249 13.75 -26.72 42.76
C ASN A 249 13.46 -25.41 42.03
N ASN A 250 14.28 -24.38 42.25
CA ASN A 250 13.96 -23.02 41.83
C ASN A 250 14.60 -22.65 40.49
N TYR A 251 13.98 -21.70 39.80
CA TYR A 251 14.47 -21.07 38.59
C TYR A 251 14.76 -22.06 37.44
N LEU A 252 13.95 -23.12 37.38
CA LEU A 252 13.97 -24.07 36.27
C LEU A 252 13.60 -23.39 34.96
N LYS A 253 14.37 -23.64 33.90
CA LYS A 253 14.06 -23.22 32.54
C LYS A 253 13.92 -24.42 31.62
N VAL A 254 12.78 -24.51 30.95
CA VAL A 254 12.52 -25.50 29.90
C VAL A 254 12.08 -24.74 28.66
N GLU A 255 13.03 -24.53 27.74
CA GLU A 255 12.89 -23.58 26.63
C GLU A 255 13.12 -24.24 25.27
N SER A 256 12.24 -24.02 24.30
CA SER A 256 12.46 -24.43 22.90
C SER A 256 12.73 -25.94 22.71
N ASN A 257 12.15 -26.79 23.55
CA ASN A 257 12.31 -28.25 23.43
C ASN A 257 11.15 -28.87 22.64
N THR A 258 11.38 -30.08 22.11
CA THR A 258 10.36 -30.92 21.47
C THR A 258 10.07 -32.13 22.35
N PHE A 259 8.79 -32.45 22.58
CA PHE A 259 8.36 -33.58 23.41
C PHE A 259 7.40 -34.50 22.67
N ASN A 260 7.71 -35.80 22.61
CA ASN A 260 6.83 -36.82 22.05
C ASN A 260 6.88 -38.11 22.88
N ARG A 261 5.79 -38.90 22.80
CA ARG A 261 5.72 -40.27 23.34
C ARG A 261 5.91 -40.34 24.86
N ALA A 262 5.22 -39.49 25.61
CA ALA A 262 5.13 -39.61 27.07
C ALA A 262 3.74 -39.24 27.58
N GLN A 263 3.42 -39.63 28.82
CA GLN A 263 2.19 -39.22 29.50
C GLN A 263 2.21 -37.72 29.72
N ASN A 264 3.30 -37.16 30.25
CA ASN A 264 3.48 -35.73 30.47
C ASN A 264 4.69 -35.23 29.66
N ALA A 265 4.63 -34.05 29.03
CA ALA A 265 5.85 -33.45 28.48
C ALA A 265 6.70 -32.96 29.66
N MET A 266 6.03 -32.25 30.56
CA MET A 266 6.62 -31.71 31.76
C MET A 266 5.68 -31.87 32.95
N PHE A 267 6.22 -32.34 34.08
CA PHE A 267 5.48 -32.45 35.32
C PHE A 267 6.30 -31.91 36.51
N VAL A 268 5.89 -30.78 37.05
CA VAL A 268 6.49 -30.12 38.21
C VAL A 268 5.65 -30.39 39.46
N ILE A 269 6.29 -30.95 40.49
CA ILE A 269 5.66 -31.40 41.74
C ILE A 269 6.43 -30.80 42.93
N GLY A 270 6.10 -29.55 43.26
CA GLY A 270 6.65 -28.89 44.44
C GLY A 270 5.93 -29.29 45.74
N LEU A 271 6.27 -28.62 46.84
CA LEU A 271 5.64 -28.80 48.15
C LEU A 271 4.72 -27.63 48.50
N ALA A 272 3.52 -27.94 49.01
CA ALA A 272 2.51 -26.91 49.30
C ALA A 272 3.00 -25.84 50.30
N THR A 273 3.79 -26.22 51.30
CA THR A 273 4.33 -25.30 52.32
C THR A 273 5.64 -24.63 51.92
N ASN A 274 6.31 -25.14 50.88
CA ASN A 274 7.59 -24.63 50.38
C ASN A 274 7.65 -24.83 48.86
N GLN A 275 6.97 -23.94 48.15
CA GLN A 275 6.69 -24.06 46.72
C GLN A 275 7.95 -23.90 45.88
N ASP A 276 8.03 -24.63 44.77
CA ASP A 276 9.02 -24.39 43.71
C ASP A 276 8.84 -22.97 43.16
N ASP A 277 9.93 -22.21 43.02
CA ASP A 277 9.89 -20.78 42.66
C ASP A 277 10.48 -20.52 41.28
N GLY A 278 9.82 -19.69 40.46
CA GLY A 278 10.46 -19.03 39.32
C GLY A 278 10.65 -19.89 38.07
N ALA A 279 9.86 -20.95 37.88
CA ALA A 279 9.98 -21.80 36.69
C ALA A 279 9.55 -21.05 35.41
N VAL A 280 10.30 -21.20 34.33
CA VAL A 280 10.03 -20.66 32.99
C VAL A 280 9.91 -21.80 31.99
N ILE A 281 8.73 -21.97 31.42
CA ILE A 281 8.40 -23.02 30.45
C ILE A 281 7.96 -22.32 29.17
N LYS A 282 8.88 -22.23 28.20
CA LYS A 282 8.72 -21.30 27.08
C LYS A 282 9.02 -21.92 25.72
N ASP A 283 8.22 -21.58 24.71
CA ASP A 283 8.46 -21.89 23.29
C ASP A 283 8.66 -23.39 22.99
N ASN A 284 8.13 -24.30 23.84
CA ASN A 284 8.25 -25.74 23.62
C ASN A 284 7.20 -26.24 22.62
N THR A 285 7.57 -27.24 21.81
CA THR A 285 6.66 -27.99 20.93
C THR A 285 6.33 -29.34 21.57
N ILE A 286 5.05 -29.62 21.82
CA ILE A 286 4.60 -30.76 22.61
C ILE A 286 3.54 -31.55 21.85
N GLY A 287 3.78 -32.86 21.71
CA GLY A 287 2.87 -33.78 21.04
C GLY A 287 3.08 -33.83 19.53
N SER A 288 2.16 -34.53 18.85
CA SER A 288 2.14 -34.69 17.40
C SER A 288 0.72 -35.00 16.95
N SER A 289 0.37 -34.64 15.72
CA SER A 289 -0.88 -35.10 15.10
C SER A 289 -0.88 -36.62 14.85
N ASN A 290 0.31 -37.24 14.72
CA ASN A 290 0.48 -38.68 14.61
C ASN A 290 0.12 -39.38 15.94
N PRO A 291 -0.91 -40.26 15.98
CA PRO A 291 -1.34 -40.93 17.21
C PRO A 291 -0.24 -41.66 17.98
N LEU A 292 0.77 -42.19 17.28
CA LEU A 292 1.89 -42.92 17.91
C LEU A 292 2.91 -41.99 18.58
N GLU A 293 2.88 -40.70 18.29
CA GLU A 293 3.82 -39.69 18.79
C GLU A 293 3.17 -38.66 19.73
N ARG A 294 1.87 -38.81 19.99
CA ARG A 294 1.10 -37.95 20.91
C ARG A 294 1.64 -38.01 22.33
N MET A 295 1.20 -37.05 23.13
CA MET A 295 1.27 -37.18 24.58
C MET A 295 0.08 -38.00 25.08
N GLY A 296 0.28 -38.84 26.10
CA GLY A 296 -0.74 -39.78 26.58
C GLY A 296 -1.58 -39.31 27.75
N PHE A 297 -1.28 -38.15 28.36
CA PHE A 297 -2.07 -37.64 29.47
C PHE A 297 -2.11 -36.11 29.57
N ARG A 298 -0.96 -35.44 29.66
CA ARG A 298 -0.86 -33.98 29.75
C ARG A 298 0.27 -33.42 28.90
N GLY A 299 0.12 -32.18 28.46
CA GLY A 299 1.26 -31.41 27.97
C GLY A 299 2.12 -30.98 29.15
N ILE A 300 1.71 -29.90 29.81
CA ILE A 300 2.42 -29.29 30.94
C ILE A 300 1.57 -29.42 32.20
N ALA A 301 2.17 -29.87 33.30
CA ALA A 301 1.53 -29.90 34.61
C ALA A 301 2.45 -29.25 35.65
N VAL A 302 1.95 -28.22 36.35
CA VAL A 302 2.67 -27.52 37.42
C VAL A 302 1.82 -27.50 38.67
N GLN A 303 2.39 -28.04 39.76
CA GLN A 303 1.71 -28.12 41.04
C GLN A 303 2.62 -27.65 42.18
N ASN A 304 2.02 -26.97 43.17
CA ASN A 304 2.73 -26.47 44.36
C ASN A 304 3.93 -25.55 44.00
N ALA A 305 3.70 -24.56 43.15
CA ALA A 305 4.73 -23.68 42.62
C ALA A 305 4.30 -22.20 42.66
N LYS A 306 5.27 -21.28 42.60
CA LYS A 306 5.03 -19.83 42.54
C LYS A 306 5.92 -19.12 41.54
N ASN A 307 5.51 -17.93 41.10
CA ASN A 307 6.22 -17.10 40.12
C ASN A 307 6.53 -17.85 38.81
N VAL A 308 5.60 -18.69 38.35
CA VAL A 308 5.81 -19.55 37.17
C VAL A 308 5.31 -18.86 35.91
N MET A 309 6.12 -18.90 34.85
CA MET A 309 5.77 -18.45 33.51
C MET A 309 5.64 -19.64 32.55
N ILE A 310 4.49 -19.77 31.91
CA ILE A 310 4.21 -20.75 30.85
C ILE A 310 3.81 -19.97 29.60
N SER A 311 4.73 -19.80 28.65
CA SER A 311 4.51 -18.87 27.52
C SER A 311 4.94 -19.40 26.17
N GLY A 312 4.21 -19.08 25.09
CA GLY A 312 4.65 -19.38 23.73
C GLY A 312 4.70 -20.87 23.38
N ASN A 313 4.19 -21.77 24.23
CA ASN A 313 4.26 -23.21 23.98
C ASN A 313 3.20 -23.62 22.94
N MET A 314 3.60 -24.51 22.03
CA MET A 314 2.71 -25.15 21.06
C MET A 314 2.42 -26.58 21.53
N ILE A 315 1.16 -26.87 21.86
CA ILE A 315 0.69 -28.19 22.26
C ILE A 315 -0.27 -28.69 21.19
N ASN A 316 0.09 -29.77 20.52
CA ASN A 316 -0.74 -30.37 19.48
C ASN A 316 -0.76 -31.89 19.65
N GLY A 317 -1.89 -32.45 20.08
CA GLY A 317 -2.05 -33.90 20.24
C GLY A 317 -1.68 -34.41 21.63
N VAL A 318 -2.63 -34.26 22.56
CA VAL A 318 -2.60 -34.90 23.89
C VAL A 318 -3.85 -35.77 24.01
N SER A 319 -3.70 -37.09 24.03
CA SER A 319 -4.85 -37.99 24.04
C SER A 319 -4.65 -39.16 24.99
N THR A 320 -5.67 -39.41 25.80
CA THR A 320 -5.71 -40.55 26.73
C THR A 320 -7.01 -41.33 26.57
N SER A 321 -7.03 -42.57 27.05
CA SER A 321 -8.24 -43.35 27.31
C SER A 321 -8.36 -43.75 28.78
N SER A 322 -7.63 -43.06 29.67
CA SER A 322 -7.64 -43.31 31.11
C SER A 322 -8.90 -42.76 31.80
N THR A 323 -9.11 -43.19 33.04
CA THR A 323 -10.19 -42.72 33.93
C THR A 323 -9.82 -41.39 34.62
N SER A 324 -9.16 -40.49 33.92
CA SER A 324 -8.68 -39.21 34.45
C SER A 324 -8.67 -38.14 33.37
N THR A 325 -8.85 -36.88 33.78
CA THR A 325 -8.91 -35.76 32.84
C THR A 325 -7.56 -35.52 32.18
N SER A 326 -7.54 -35.48 30.84
CA SER A 326 -6.38 -35.02 30.07
C SER A 326 -6.33 -33.49 30.00
N SER A 327 -5.13 -32.92 29.97
CA SER A 327 -4.93 -31.47 30.00
C SER A 327 -3.84 -31.04 29.02
N GLY A 328 -4.06 -29.99 28.24
CA GLY A 328 -2.96 -29.31 27.55
C GLY A 328 -2.00 -28.73 28.59
N ILE A 329 -2.50 -27.78 29.38
CA ILE A 329 -1.80 -27.16 30.50
C ILE A 329 -2.62 -27.30 31.78
N LEU A 330 -2.01 -27.81 32.84
CA LEU A 330 -2.58 -27.87 34.18
C LEU A 330 -1.72 -27.07 35.15
N VAL A 331 -2.33 -26.13 35.86
CA VAL A 331 -1.73 -25.43 37.00
C VAL A 331 -2.63 -25.64 38.22
N GLY A 332 -2.10 -26.11 39.34
CA GLY A 332 -2.98 -26.40 40.47
C GLY A 332 -2.30 -26.74 41.79
N ALA A 333 -3.12 -27.15 42.77
CA ALA A 333 -2.74 -27.21 44.17
C ALA A 333 -2.38 -25.80 44.70
N THR A 334 -1.41 -25.66 45.60
CA THR A 334 -1.04 -24.34 46.13
C THR A 334 -0.23 -23.60 45.06
N ILE A 335 -0.78 -22.55 44.44
CA ILE A 335 -0.09 -21.81 43.36
C ILE A 335 -0.20 -20.30 43.55
N ASN A 336 0.89 -19.57 43.33
CA ASN A 336 0.91 -18.11 43.52
C ASN A 336 1.69 -17.41 42.40
N ASN A 337 1.15 -16.33 41.83
CA ASN A 337 1.81 -15.58 40.75
C ASN A 337 2.12 -16.46 39.53
N ILE A 338 1.10 -17.06 38.93
CA ILE A 338 1.24 -17.93 37.75
C ILE A 338 0.79 -17.17 36.51
N THR A 339 1.58 -17.19 35.45
CA THR A 339 1.22 -16.62 34.15
C THR A 339 1.21 -17.70 33.07
N VAL A 340 0.07 -17.92 32.43
CA VAL A 340 -0.11 -18.81 31.28
C VAL A 340 -0.48 -17.95 30.08
N THR A 341 0.51 -17.60 29.24
CA THR A 341 0.36 -16.55 28.24
C THR A 341 0.80 -16.93 26.84
N GLY A 342 0.05 -16.60 25.80
CA GLY A 342 0.54 -16.77 24.42
C GLY A 342 0.77 -18.22 24.00
N ASN A 343 0.11 -19.20 24.62
CA ASN A 343 0.25 -20.61 24.24
C ASN A 343 -0.78 -20.99 23.15
N GLN A 344 -0.39 -21.88 22.25
CA GLN A 344 -1.24 -22.43 21.21
C GLN A 344 -1.53 -23.90 21.53
N ILE A 345 -2.78 -24.23 21.84
CA ILE A 345 -3.18 -25.54 22.37
C ILE A 345 -4.27 -26.13 21.46
N ASN A 346 -3.99 -27.29 20.89
CA ASN A 346 -4.85 -27.97 19.94
C ASN A 346 -4.90 -29.49 20.19
N ASP A 347 -6.04 -30.11 19.85
CA ASP A 347 -6.23 -31.57 19.82
C ASP A 347 -5.89 -32.23 21.17
N VAL A 348 -6.62 -31.81 22.21
CA VAL A 348 -6.57 -32.45 23.53
C VAL A 348 -7.85 -33.26 23.75
N SER A 349 -7.69 -34.54 24.07
CA SER A 349 -8.84 -35.44 24.20
C SER A 349 -8.74 -36.51 25.27
N ASN A 350 -9.90 -36.98 25.71
CA ASN A 350 -10.03 -38.25 26.42
C ASN A 350 -11.12 -39.10 25.73
N THR A 351 -10.72 -40.26 25.22
CA THR A 351 -11.57 -41.17 24.44
C THR A 351 -12.18 -42.30 25.27
N ASN A 352 -12.00 -42.28 26.60
CA ASN A 352 -12.58 -43.28 27.49
C ASN A 352 -14.11 -43.28 27.42
N THR A 353 -14.70 -44.43 27.10
CA THR A 353 -16.14 -44.62 26.90
C THR A 353 -16.98 -44.45 28.18
N GLY A 354 -16.33 -44.38 29.35
CA GLY A 354 -16.95 -44.01 30.62
C GLY A 354 -17.29 -42.52 30.74
N GLY A 355 -16.91 -41.69 29.76
CA GLY A 355 -17.27 -40.26 29.73
C GLY A 355 -16.26 -39.34 30.43
N TYR A 356 -14.97 -39.68 30.44
CA TYR A 356 -13.95 -38.86 31.09
C TYR A 356 -13.57 -37.62 30.25
N GLY A 357 -13.35 -36.50 30.95
CA GLY A 357 -13.17 -35.18 30.36
C GLY A 357 -11.76 -34.89 29.85
N SER A 358 -11.65 -33.74 29.17
CA SER A 358 -10.39 -33.18 28.68
C SER A 358 -10.45 -31.66 28.80
N ASN A 359 -9.30 -31.01 28.91
CA ASN A 359 -9.23 -29.55 28.89
C ASN A 359 -8.01 -29.01 28.16
N GLY A 360 -8.15 -27.83 27.53
CA GLY A 360 -7.01 -27.11 26.98
C GLY A 360 -6.14 -26.54 28.09
N ILE A 361 -6.72 -25.70 28.94
CA ILE A 361 -6.08 -25.13 30.13
C ILE A 361 -6.94 -25.43 31.35
N TYR A 362 -6.34 -25.92 32.44
CA TYR A 362 -7.01 -26.11 33.72
C TYR A 362 -6.26 -25.42 34.85
N SER A 363 -6.91 -24.44 35.48
CA SER A 363 -6.46 -23.84 36.73
C SER A 363 -7.23 -24.43 37.90
N ASN A 364 -6.56 -25.17 38.78
CA ASN A 364 -7.12 -25.80 39.97
C ASN A 364 -6.43 -25.27 41.24
N ALA A 365 -6.63 -23.98 41.50
CA ALA A 365 -5.97 -23.25 42.58
C ALA A 365 -6.57 -23.62 43.94
N ALA A 366 -5.75 -24.15 44.86
CA ALA A 366 -6.19 -24.48 46.22
C ALA A 366 -6.49 -23.21 47.04
N ALA A 367 -7.17 -23.36 48.18
CA ALA A 367 -7.43 -22.24 49.09
C ALA A 367 -6.11 -21.54 49.48
N GLY A 368 -6.11 -20.20 49.44
CA GLY A 368 -4.92 -19.36 49.69
C GLY A 368 -4.02 -19.12 48.48
N SER A 369 -4.28 -19.78 47.34
CA SER A 369 -3.63 -19.48 46.06
C SER A 369 -4.15 -18.17 45.49
N THR A 370 -3.27 -17.34 44.94
CA THR A 370 -3.65 -16.04 44.37
C THR A 370 -2.83 -15.66 43.13
N ASN A 371 -3.34 -14.70 42.35
CA ASN A 371 -2.67 -14.08 41.22
C ASN A 371 -2.31 -15.09 40.11
N VAL A 372 -3.34 -15.62 39.45
CA VAL A 372 -3.19 -16.52 38.29
C VAL A 372 -3.70 -15.79 37.05
N LEU A 373 -2.81 -15.46 36.12
CA LEU A 373 -3.13 -14.83 34.84
C LEU A 373 -3.13 -15.89 33.72
N ILE A 374 -4.24 -16.00 33.00
CA ILE A 374 -4.40 -16.80 31.79
C ILE A 374 -4.77 -15.84 30.67
N SER A 375 -3.84 -15.56 29.75
CA SER A 375 -4.10 -14.56 28.70
C SER A 375 -3.46 -14.83 27.35
N ASN A 376 -4.01 -14.25 26.28
CA ASN A 376 -3.50 -14.38 24.90
C ASN A 376 -3.30 -15.84 24.44
N ASN A 377 -4.02 -16.82 24.99
CA ASN A 377 -3.88 -18.20 24.54
C ASN A 377 -4.85 -18.48 23.39
N PHE A 378 -4.39 -19.24 22.39
CA PHE A 378 -5.23 -19.91 21.41
C PHE A 378 -5.52 -21.33 21.89
N VAL A 379 -6.80 -21.67 22.04
CA VAL A 379 -7.23 -23.00 22.47
C VAL A 379 -8.27 -23.54 21.50
N SER A 380 -7.91 -24.58 20.73
CA SER A 380 -8.77 -25.18 19.72
C SER A 380 -8.98 -26.67 19.93
N ASN A 381 -10.12 -27.17 19.44
CA ASN A 381 -10.37 -28.60 19.22
C ASN A 381 -10.16 -29.47 20.46
N ILE A 382 -10.65 -29.00 21.61
CA ILE A 382 -10.74 -29.80 22.84
C ILE A 382 -12.04 -30.59 22.81
N TYR A 383 -11.95 -31.92 22.94
CA TYR A 383 -13.10 -32.81 22.88
C TYR A 383 -12.90 -34.06 23.73
N SER A 384 -13.98 -34.74 24.09
CA SER A 384 -13.94 -35.99 24.85
C SER A 384 -14.99 -36.96 24.32
N TYR A 385 -15.13 -38.12 24.97
CA TYR A 385 -16.23 -39.03 24.71
C TYR A 385 -17.59 -38.33 24.89
N GLY A 386 -17.79 -37.60 25.99
CA GLY A 386 -18.98 -36.79 26.29
C GLY A 386 -19.84 -37.38 27.40
N TYR A 387 -20.34 -36.51 28.28
CA TYR A 387 -21.19 -36.88 29.42
C TYR A 387 -22.33 -35.87 29.61
N PRO A 388 -23.61 -36.28 29.49
CA PRO A 388 -24.74 -35.35 29.33
C PRO A 388 -25.28 -34.77 30.64
N SER A 389 -24.95 -35.36 31.80
CA SER A 389 -25.63 -35.04 33.07
C SER A 389 -24.98 -33.90 33.86
N LEU A 390 -23.67 -33.71 33.72
CA LEU A 390 -22.87 -32.81 34.56
C LEU A 390 -21.87 -32.02 33.70
N GLY A 391 -21.43 -30.88 34.24
CA GLY A 391 -20.46 -29.98 33.60
C GLY A 391 -19.16 -29.86 34.39
N GLY A 392 -18.77 -30.91 35.11
CA GLY A 392 -17.51 -30.99 35.85
C GLY A 392 -16.31 -31.15 34.94
N VAL A 393 -15.11 -30.98 35.51
CA VAL A 393 -13.83 -31.11 34.78
C VAL A 393 -13.55 -32.52 34.27
N GLY A 394 -14.24 -33.52 34.83
CA GLY A 394 -14.13 -34.92 34.48
C GLY A 394 -15.11 -35.40 33.42
N ASP A 395 -15.97 -34.54 32.88
CA ASP A 395 -17.17 -34.99 32.16
C ASP A 395 -17.11 -34.78 30.63
N ASN A 396 -16.45 -33.71 30.18
CA ASN A 396 -16.55 -33.23 28.80
C ASN A 396 -15.24 -32.58 28.34
N GLY A 397 -15.14 -32.29 27.04
CA GLY A 397 -14.09 -31.44 26.49
C GLY A 397 -14.32 -29.96 26.79
N LEU A 398 -13.38 -29.33 27.48
CA LEU A 398 -13.47 -27.94 27.96
C LEU A 398 -12.31 -27.10 27.40
N GLY A 399 -12.55 -25.91 26.88
CA GLY A 399 -11.46 -25.05 26.41
C GLY A 399 -10.55 -24.62 27.57
N ILE A 400 -11.07 -23.74 28.43
CA ILE A 400 -10.45 -23.31 29.67
C ILE A 400 -11.36 -23.72 30.83
N ALA A 401 -10.79 -24.36 31.86
CA ALA A 401 -11.49 -24.75 33.08
C ALA A 401 -10.86 -24.06 34.30
N VAL A 402 -11.69 -23.59 35.23
CA VAL A 402 -11.26 -23.01 36.51
C VAL A 402 -11.97 -23.70 37.66
N GLY A 403 -11.18 -24.17 38.63
CA GLY A 403 -11.63 -24.85 39.83
C GLY A 403 -10.81 -24.50 41.07
N GLY A 404 -11.15 -25.17 42.17
CA GLY A 404 -10.54 -24.92 43.48
C GLY A 404 -11.06 -23.63 44.15
N ALA A 405 -10.44 -23.28 45.28
CA ALA A 405 -10.86 -22.19 46.16
C ALA A 405 -9.85 -21.02 46.22
N GLY A 406 -8.96 -20.92 45.24
CA GLY A 406 -8.05 -19.77 45.06
C GLY A 406 -8.80 -18.50 44.63
N THR A 407 -8.13 -17.36 44.75
CA THR A 407 -8.65 -16.03 44.42
C THR A 407 -7.78 -15.34 43.36
N ASP A 408 -8.25 -14.22 42.80
CA ASP A 408 -7.49 -13.42 41.81
C ASP A 408 -7.02 -14.25 40.59
N ILE A 409 -7.98 -14.96 39.99
CA ILE A 409 -7.80 -15.70 38.74
C ILE A 409 -8.31 -14.85 37.59
N ARG A 410 -7.40 -14.39 36.75
CA ARG A 410 -7.63 -13.42 35.67
C ARG A 410 -7.56 -14.12 34.32
N ILE A 411 -8.66 -14.10 33.58
CA ILE A 411 -8.80 -14.76 32.27
C ILE A 411 -9.05 -13.67 31.23
N TYR A 412 -7.99 -13.26 30.55
CA TYR A 412 -8.00 -12.07 29.70
C TYR A 412 -7.62 -12.39 28.27
N ASN A 413 -8.32 -11.85 27.28
CA ASN A 413 -7.83 -11.87 25.90
C ASN A 413 -7.47 -13.28 25.38
N ASN A 414 -8.19 -14.34 25.79
CA ASN A 414 -7.98 -15.67 25.21
C ASN A 414 -8.93 -15.85 24.02
N THR A 415 -8.49 -16.60 23.01
CA THR A 415 -9.35 -17.04 21.91
C THR A 415 -9.52 -18.56 22.00
N VAL A 416 -10.74 -19.00 22.25
CA VAL A 416 -11.09 -20.42 22.39
C VAL A 416 -12.08 -20.79 21.29
N SER A 417 -11.79 -21.83 20.51
CA SER A 417 -12.67 -22.34 19.46
C SER A 417 -12.76 -23.87 19.46
N LEU A 418 -13.86 -24.41 19.96
CA LEU A 418 -14.10 -25.85 19.97
C LEU A 418 -14.79 -26.29 18.67
N ASN A 419 -14.01 -26.72 17.67
CA ASN A 419 -14.56 -27.14 16.37
C ASN A 419 -14.75 -28.66 16.26
N THR A 420 -13.95 -29.45 16.98
CA THR A 420 -14.08 -30.92 17.00
C THR A 420 -15.20 -31.36 17.94
N ASN A 421 -16.10 -32.18 17.41
CA ASN A 421 -17.22 -32.77 18.12
C ASN A 421 -16.80 -33.75 19.23
N GLN A 422 -17.54 -33.75 20.34
CA GLN A 422 -17.53 -34.89 21.25
C GLN A 422 -18.08 -36.16 20.58
N THR A 423 -17.63 -37.33 21.05
CA THR A 423 -18.02 -38.63 20.47
C THR A 423 -19.52 -38.91 20.63
N VAL A 424 -20.10 -38.57 21.79
CA VAL A 424 -21.53 -38.67 22.10
C VAL A 424 -22.05 -37.36 22.70
N ALA A 425 -23.36 -37.31 22.99
CA ALA A 425 -23.99 -36.16 23.60
C ALA A 425 -23.36 -35.81 24.96
N GLY A 426 -23.03 -34.53 25.15
CA GLY A 426 -22.37 -34.03 26.35
C GLY A 426 -22.74 -32.59 26.67
N ARG A 427 -21.88 -31.91 27.44
CA ARG A 427 -21.98 -30.49 27.82
C ARG A 427 -20.62 -29.76 27.68
N PRO A 428 -19.97 -29.77 26.48
CA PRO A 428 -18.70 -29.09 26.29
C PRO A 428 -18.87 -27.57 26.42
N ALA A 429 -17.81 -26.89 26.87
CA ALA A 429 -17.82 -25.43 27.03
C ALA A 429 -16.46 -24.82 26.68
N ALA A 430 -16.47 -23.66 25.99
CA ALA A 430 -15.23 -22.94 25.69
C ALA A 430 -14.59 -22.39 26.99
N LEU A 431 -15.40 -21.85 27.91
CA LEU A 431 -15.00 -21.55 29.28
C LEU A 431 -15.88 -22.27 30.30
N ASN A 432 -15.28 -22.94 31.28
CA ASN A 432 -15.98 -23.63 32.36
C ASN A 432 -15.49 -23.17 33.75
N ILE A 433 -16.41 -22.65 34.55
CA ILE A 433 -16.17 -22.26 35.94
C ILE A 433 -16.85 -23.30 36.86
N LEU A 434 -16.04 -24.09 37.56
CA LEU A 434 -16.51 -25.20 38.39
C LEU A 434 -17.14 -24.70 39.71
N SER A 435 -18.01 -25.52 40.32
CA SER A 435 -18.81 -25.15 41.50
C SER A 435 -18.01 -24.84 42.76
N GLY A 436 -16.75 -25.27 42.84
CA GLY A 436 -15.86 -25.01 43.98
C GLY A 436 -15.26 -23.60 44.04
N VAL A 437 -15.43 -22.81 42.97
CA VAL A 437 -14.86 -21.45 42.88
C VAL A 437 -15.57 -20.50 43.85
N VAL A 438 -14.78 -19.83 44.69
CA VAL A 438 -15.28 -18.97 45.77
C VAL A 438 -15.70 -17.58 45.27
N ALA A 439 -16.44 -16.84 46.10
CA ALA A 439 -16.93 -15.51 45.76
C ALA A 439 -15.78 -14.53 45.44
N GLY A 440 -15.93 -13.75 44.36
CA GLY A 440 -14.95 -12.75 43.91
C GLY A 440 -13.63 -13.32 43.39
N ALA A 441 -13.55 -14.63 43.13
CA ALA A 441 -12.30 -15.27 42.74
C ALA A 441 -11.87 -15.00 41.30
N VAL A 442 -12.81 -14.82 40.37
CA VAL A 442 -12.51 -14.79 38.92
C VAL A 442 -12.82 -13.45 38.27
N ASP A 443 -11.93 -13.01 37.38
CA ASP A 443 -12.11 -11.84 36.50
C ASP A 443 -11.96 -12.27 35.04
N VAL A 444 -13.01 -12.11 34.25
CA VAL A 444 -13.10 -12.64 32.87
C VAL A 444 -13.43 -11.52 31.89
N ARG A 445 -12.46 -11.07 31.11
CA ARG A 445 -12.61 -9.92 30.18
C ARG A 445 -11.91 -10.12 28.85
N ASN A 446 -12.43 -9.49 27.79
CA ASN A 446 -11.84 -9.48 26.45
C ASN A 446 -11.65 -10.86 25.80
N ASN A 447 -12.31 -11.94 26.23
CA ASN A 447 -12.12 -13.25 25.63
C ASN A 447 -13.04 -13.46 24.42
N ILE A 448 -12.59 -14.25 23.43
CA ILE A 448 -13.45 -14.84 22.40
C ILE A 448 -13.70 -16.30 22.78
N LEU A 449 -14.95 -16.65 23.03
CA LEU A 449 -15.37 -17.98 23.50
C LEU A 449 -16.34 -18.59 22.49
N ALA A 450 -15.82 -19.44 21.61
CA ALA A 450 -16.57 -20.10 20.56
C ALA A 450 -16.66 -21.62 20.80
N ASN A 451 -17.89 -22.14 20.74
CA ASN A 451 -18.16 -23.57 20.74
C ASN A 451 -18.98 -23.94 19.51
N ASN A 452 -18.28 -24.43 18.50
CA ASN A 452 -18.79 -24.69 17.15
C ASN A 452 -19.16 -26.17 16.94
N GLN A 453 -19.11 -26.99 17.98
CA GLN A 453 -19.48 -28.40 17.90
C GLN A 453 -20.94 -28.59 17.46
N THR A 454 -21.23 -29.62 16.69
CA THR A 454 -22.55 -29.89 16.10
C THR A 454 -23.22 -31.16 16.62
N THR A 455 -22.53 -31.98 17.43
CA THR A 455 -23.12 -33.19 18.05
C THR A 455 -24.40 -32.85 18.82
N SER A 456 -25.43 -33.71 18.72
CA SER A 456 -26.66 -33.58 19.50
C SER A 456 -26.38 -33.53 21.00
N GLY A 457 -27.04 -32.65 21.76
CA GLY A 457 -26.78 -32.45 23.19
C GLY A 457 -26.72 -30.96 23.56
N GLU A 458 -26.30 -30.65 24.79
CA GLU A 458 -26.03 -29.27 25.19
C GLU A 458 -24.59 -28.89 24.81
N ARG A 459 -24.32 -27.59 24.69
CA ARG A 459 -22.97 -27.02 24.47
C ARG A 459 -23.04 -25.53 24.70
N TYR A 460 -21.97 -24.96 25.23
CA TYR A 460 -21.98 -23.57 25.71
C TYR A 460 -20.71 -22.83 25.29
N ALA A 461 -20.82 -21.52 25.09
CA ALA A 461 -19.64 -20.65 25.07
C ALA A 461 -19.08 -20.51 26.49
N ILE A 462 -19.96 -20.36 27.48
CA ILE A 462 -19.59 -20.29 28.90
C ILE A 462 -20.51 -21.17 29.76
N TYR A 463 -19.91 -22.02 30.57
CA TYR A 463 -20.60 -22.80 31.60
C TYR A 463 -20.10 -22.39 32.98
N SER A 464 -21.02 -22.06 33.89
CA SER A 464 -20.68 -21.82 35.30
C SER A 464 -21.52 -22.70 36.21
N GLY A 465 -20.86 -23.62 36.90
CA GLY A 465 -21.41 -24.36 38.02
C GLY A 465 -21.33 -23.59 39.35
N ALA A 466 -20.56 -22.49 39.39
CA ALA A 466 -20.50 -21.59 40.54
C ALA A 466 -21.65 -20.58 40.53
N ALA A 467 -21.90 -19.95 41.68
CA ALA A 467 -22.83 -18.83 41.78
C ALA A 467 -22.26 -17.58 41.06
N ASN A 468 -23.13 -16.66 40.66
CA ASN A 468 -22.72 -15.40 40.04
C ASN A 468 -21.77 -14.57 40.92
N THR A 469 -21.83 -14.75 42.24
CA THR A 469 -20.91 -14.13 43.20
C THR A 469 -19.45 -14.57 43.03
N ALA A 470 -19.16 -15.65 42.30
CA ALA A 470 -17.80 -16.10 42.01
C ALA A 470 -17.01 -15.08 41.15
N PHE A 471 -17.71 -14.29 40.34
CA PHE A 471 -17.10 -13.34 39.42
C PHE A 471 -16.88 -12.00 40.11
N ALA A 472 -15.61 -11.61 40.29
CA ALA A 472 -15.26 -10.24 40.64
C ALA A 472 -15.65 -9.30 39.49
N LYS A 473 -15.39 -9.72 38.24
CA LYS A 473 -15.81 -9.05 37.01
C LYS A 473 -16.03 -10.05 35.90
N ILE A 474 -17.04 -9.79 35.07
CA ILE A 474 -17.23 -10.49 33.80
C ILE A 474 -17.90 -9.53 32.80
N ASP A 475 -17.14 -9.06 31.82
CA ASP A 475 -17.63 -8.15 30.77
C ASP A 475 -16.67 -8.12 29.57
N PHE A 476 -17.07 -7.49 28.46
CA PHE A 476 -16.27 -7.38 27.23
C PHE A 476 -15.84 -8.72 26.62
N ASN A 477 -16.62 -9.79 26.80
CA ASN A 477 -16.33 -11.08 26.18
C ASN A 477 -17.22 -11.28 24.95
N ASN A 478 -16.72 -11.98 23.94
CA ASN A 478 -17.55 -12.47 22.85
C ASN A 478 -17.94 -13.94 23.10
N TYR A 479 -19.23 -14.24 22.95
CA TYR A 479 -19.78 -15.58 23.10
C TYR A 479 -20.33 -16.05 21.75
N SER A 480 -19.94 -17.24 21.29
CA SER A 480 -20.51 -17.85 20.09
C SER A 480 -20.76 -19.33 20.32
N THR A 481 -21.93 -19.82 19.95
CA THR A 481 -22.17 -21.26 19.90
C THR A 481 -23.21 -21.65 18.87
N THR A 482 -23.05 -22.86 18.33
CA THR A 482 -24.03 -23.56 17.50
C THR A 482 -25.10 -24.30 18.33
N GLY A 483 -24.98 -24.30 19.67
CA GLY A 483 -25.96 -24.86 20.59
C GLY A 483 -27.19 -23.97 20.77
N ALA A 484 -28.27 -24.55 21.32
CA ALA A 484 -29.49 -23.79 21.61
C ALA A 484 -29.33 -22.76 22.74
N ASN A 485 -28.26 -22.86 23.54
CA ASN A 485 -28.01 -22.00 24.69
C ASN A 485 -26.59 -21.43 24.64
N LEU A 486 -26.47 -20.11 24.70
CA LEU A 486 -25.21 -19.39 24.67
C LEU A 486 -24.35 -19.67 25.92
N GLY A 487 -24.98 -19.77 27.09
CA GLY A 487 -24.27 -20.04 28.34
C GLY A 487 -25.12 -20.76 29.38
N TYR A 488 -24.52 -21.07 30.53
CA TYR A 488 -25.17 -21.70 31.67
C TYR A 488 -24.72 -21.06 32.98
N ILE A 489 -25.68 -20.72 33.85
CA ILE A 489 -25.44 -20.34 35.25
C ILE A 489 -26.72 -20.57 36.06
N GLY A 490 -26.72 -21.58 36.94
CA GLY A 490 -27.91 -22.09 37.64
C GLY A 490 -28.96 -22.75 36.73
N SER A 491 -29.11 -22.26 35.51
CA SER A 491 -29.94 -22.79 34.41
C SER A 491 -29.33 -22.39 33.07
N ALA A 492 -29.78 -23.02 31.98
CA ALA A 492 -29.37 -22.67 30.62
C ALA A 492 -29.84 -21.25 30.22
N ARG A 493 -29.02 -20.55 29.43
CA ARG A 493 -29.22 -19.16 28.97
C ARG A 493 -29.18 -19.13 27.45
N SER A 494 -30.32 -18.85 26.82
CA SER A 494 -30.52 -19.00 25.38
C SER A 494 -29.79 -17.94 24.53
N ASN A 495 -29.57 -16.74 25.07
CA ASN A 495 -28.99 -15.61 24.35
C ASN A 495 -28.22 -14.66 25.27
N LEU A 496 -27.62 -13.61 24.71
CA LEU A 496 -26.81 -12.64 25.45
C LEU A 496 -27.61 -11.92 26.55
N ALA A 497 -28.88 -11.57 26.32
CA ALA A 497 -29.71 -10.94 27.34
C ALA A 497 -29.96 -11.88 28.55
N ALA A 498 -30.15 -13.18 28.29
CA ALA A 498 -30.25 -14.18 29.34
C ALA A 498 -28.92 -14.40 30.08
N VAL A 499 -27.78 -14.33 29.38
CA VAL A 499 -26.44 -14.34 30.01
C VAL A 499 -26.26 -13.11 30.90
N GLN A 500 -26.61 -11.92 30.43
CA GLN A 500 -26.55 -10.68 31.22
C GLN A 500 -27.41 -10.78 32.49
N ALA A 501 -28.65 -11.26 32.37
CA ALA A 501 -29.53 -11.44 33.51
C ALA A 501 -29.04 -12.51 34.50
N GLY A 502 -28.52 -13.64 34.00
CA GLY A 502 -28.05 -14.75 34.83
C GLY A 502 -26.76 -14.44 35.60
N PHE A 503 -25.80 -13.79 34.95
CA PHE A 503 -24.53 -13.40 35.57
C PHE A 503 -24.63 -12.05 36.31
N GLY A 504 -25.61 -11.20 35.98
CA GLY A 504 -25.75 -9.85 36.55
C GLY A 504 -24.73 -8.83 36.02
N SER A 505 -24.07 -9.11 34.89
CA SER A 505 -23.01 -8.30 34.27
C SER A 505 -23.02 -8.48 32.73
N ASN A 506 -21.89 -8.47 32.02
CA ASN A 506 -21.78 -8.66 30.56
C ASN A 506 -22.44 -7.57 29.70
N LEU A 507 -22.46 -6.32 30.17
CA LEU A 507 -23.13 -5.21 29.49
C LEU A 507 -22.44 -4.77 28.18
N LYS A 508 -21.13 -5.02 28.06
CA LYS A 508 -20.30 -4.73 26.88
C LYS A 508 -19.83 -5.98 26.15
N SER A 509 -20.19 -7.16 26.65
CA SER A 509 -20.01 -8.42 25.94
C SER A 509 -20.85 -8.50 24.67
N LEU A 510 -20.43 -9.36 23.73
CA LEU A 510 -21.01 -9.53 22.41
C LEU A 510 -21.42 -10.98 22.16
N ASN A 511 -22.30 -11.18 21.17
CA ASN A 511 -22.67 -12.49 20.65
C ASN A 511 -22.52 -12.49 19.13
N VAL A 512 -21.28 -12.67 18.68
CA VAL A 512 -20.87 -12.63 17.27
C VAL A 512 -20.08 -13.89 16.95
N THR A 513 -20.36 -14.53 15.82
CA THR A 513 -19.54 -15.66 15.35
C THR A 513 -18.20 -15.15 14.82
N PRO A 514 -17.06 -15.52 15.44
CA PRO A 514 -15.74 -15.09 14.97
C PRO A 514 -15.33 -15.86 13.71
N VAL A 515 -14.51 -15.25 12.87
CA VAL A 515 -13.96 -15.81 11.63
C VAL A 515 -12.44 -15.88 11.72
N PHE A 516 -11.91 -17.09 11.88
CA PHE A 516 -10.48 -17.36 12.02
C PHE A 516 -9.81 -17.74 10.70
N THR A 517 -8.49 -17.64 10.64
CA THR A 517 -7.66 -18.12 9.51
C THR A 517 -7.93 -19.60 9.20
N SER A 518 -8.04 -20.45 10.22
CA SER A 518 -8.47 -21.85 10.07
C SER A 518 -9.06 -22.43 11.37
N GLY A 519 -9.36 -23.75 11.38
CA GLY A 519 -9.86 -24.43 12.59
C GLY A 519 -8.81 -24.69 13.67
N THR A 520 -7.53 -24.49 13.39
CA THR A 520 -6.39 -24.66 14.33
C THR A 520 -5.57 -23.39 14.48
N ASP A 521 -5.64 -22.50 13.49
CA ASP A 521 -5.03 -21.18 13.51
C ASP A 521 -6.14 -20.15 13.81
N LEU A 522 -6.14 -19.64 15.04
CA LEU A 522 -7.17 -18.76 15.56
C LEU A 522 -6.87 -17.27 15.39
N HIS A 523 -5.90 -16.89 14.54
CA HIS A 523 -5.74 -15.49 14.15
C HIS A 523 -7.03 -14.98 13.48
N MET A 524 -7.38 -13.75 13.79
CA MET A 524 -8.59 -13.06 13.35
C MET A 524 -8.40 -12.57 11.92
N THR A 525 -9.42 -12.79 11.09
CA THR A 525 -9.43 -12.23 9.74
C THR A 525 -10.06 -10.84 9.71
N ALA A 526 -9.78 -10.08 8.66
CA ALA A 526 -10.35 -8.74 8.46
C ALA A 526 -11.90 -8.71 8.38
N ALA A 527 -12.55 -9.87 8.26
CA ALA A 527 -14.01 -10.00 8.28
C ALA A 527 -14.65 -9.72 9.66
N ASN A 528 -13.87 -9.67 10.75
CA ASN A 528 -14.38 -9.56 12.11
C ASN A 528 -14.71 -8.13 12.58
N SER A 529 -15.26 -7.27 11.71
CA SER A 529 -15.51 -5.84 12.04
C SER A 529 -16.38 -5.60 13.28
N ALA A 530 -17.22 -6.55 13.67
CA ALA A 530 -18.04 -6.45 14.88
C ALA A 530 -17.25 -6.69 16.19
N LEU A 531 -16.04 -7.25 16.12
CA LEU A 531 -15.17 -7.55 17.26
C LEU A 531 -13.98 -6.57 17.37
N ASP A 532 -13.72 -5.82 16.30
CA ASP A 532 -12.64 -4.85 16.19
C ASP A 532 -12.83 -3.66 17.15
N ASN A 533 -11.76 -3.36 17.90
CA ASN A 533 -11.66 -2.28 18.88
C ASN A 533 -12.79 -2.33 19.94
N LYS A 534 -13.30 -3.52 20.29
CA LYS A 534 -14.43 -3.71 21.24
C LYS A 534 -14.03 -4.14 22.65
N GLY A 535 -12.76 -4.44 22.90
CA GLY A 535 -12.25 -4.75 24.22
C GLY A 535 -12.08 -3.52 25.12
N THR A 536 -11.65 -3.76 26.36
CA THR A 536 -11.21 -2.72 27.30
C THR A 536 -9.70 -2.84 27.56
N PRO A 537 -8.93 -1.74 27.68
CA PRO A 537 -7.51 -1.82 28.05
C PRO A 537 -7.30 -2.54 29.39
N LEU A 538 -6.30 -3.43 29.45
CA LEU A 538 -5.92 -4.20 30.63
C LEU A 538 -4.42 -4.00 30.88
N LEU A 539 -4.05 -3.51 32.07
CA LEU A 539 -2.66 -3.17 32.41
C LEU A 539 -1.71 -4.38 32.36
N ASP A 540 -2.24 -5.57 32.61
CA ASP A 540 -1.47 -6.82 32.63
C ASP A 540 -1.24 -7.43 31.24
N VAL A 541 -1.95 -6.94 30.20
CA VAL A 541 -1.91 -7.49 28.85
C VAL A 541 -1.76 -6.35 27.85
N THR A 542 -0.51 -5.99 27.57
CA THR A 542 -0.16 -4.85 26.70
C THR A 542 0.20 -5.23 25.27
N VAL A 543 0.43 -6.52 25.03
CA VAL A 543 0.66 -7.10 23.70
C VAL A 543 -0.31 -8.26 23.47
N ASP A 544 -0.49 -8.68 22.23
CA ASP A 544 -1.29 -9.84 21.84
C ASP A 544 -0.44 -11.13 21.78
N ILE A 545 -0.93 -12.18 21.12
CA ILE A 545 -0.24 -13.47 20.99
C ILE A 545 1.02 -13.40 20.12
N ASP A 546 1.05 -12.52 19.14
CA ASP A 546 2.18 -12.32 18.21
C ASP A 546 3.17 -11.26 18.71
N GLY A 547 2.85 -10.60 19.82
CA GLY A 547 3.65 -9.53 20.40
C GLY A 547 3.32 -8.15 19.81
N ALA A 548 2.26 -8.00 19.03
CA ALA A 548 1.78 -6.71 18.57
C ALA A 548 1.19 -5.92 19.76
N ALA A 549 1.48 -4.61 19.81
CA ALA A 549 1.01 -3.76 20.89
C ALA A 549 -0.51 -3.57 20.80
N ARG A 550 -1.20 -3.78 21.91
CA ARG A 550 -2.64 -3.54 22.00
C ARG A 550 -2.97 -2.07 22.08
N SER A 551 -4.09 -1.67 21.49
CA SER A 551 -4.59 -0.29 21.62
C SER A 551 -4.78 0.11 23.08
N ALA A 552 -4.14 1.21 23.49
CA ALA A 552 -4.22 1.73 24.86
C ALA A 552 -5.61 2.26 25.25
N THR A 553 -6.54 2.38 24.29
CA THR A 553 -7.89 2.90 24.53
C THR A 553 -9.00 1.96 24.06
N LYS A 554 -8.75 1.15 23.03
CA LYS A 554 -9.75 0.26 22.40
C LYS A 554 -9.09 -1.00 21.85
N PRO A 555 -8.59 -1.93 22.67
CA PRO A 555 -8.00 -3.17 22.16
C PRO A 555 -9.05 -4.08 21.53
N ASP A 556 -8.60 -5.08 20.79
CA ASP A 556 -9.46 -6.13 20.24
C ASP A 556 -9.87 -7.13 21.31
N MET A 557 -11.05 -7.74 21.12
CA MET A 557 -11.42 -8.94 21.87
C MET A 557 -10.63 -10.14 21.33
N GLY A 558 -10.22 -11.03 22.22
CA GLY A 558 -9.45 -12.22 21.89
C GLY A 558 -7.94 -12.01 22.03
N ALA A 559 -7.21 -13.06 21.65
CA ALA A 559 -5.76 -13.18 21.80
C ALA A 559 -4.95 -12.47 20.70
N ASP A 560 -5.61 -11.96 19.66
CA ASP A 560 -4.99 -11.41 18.45
C ASP A 560 -5.51 -10.00 18.16
N GLU A 561 -4.64 -9.05 17.82
CA GLU A 561 -5.03 -7.73 17.31
C GLU A 561 -5.09 -7.77 15.78
N PHE A 562 -6.19 -7.33 15.20
CA PHE A 562 -6.41 -7.40 13.76
C PHE A 562 -6.93 -6.09 13.19
N LYS A 563 -6.92 -5.97 11.86
CA LYS A 563 -7.47 -4.82 11.15
C LYS A 563 -8.73 -5.22 10.39
N ALA A 564 -9.87 -4.68 10.79
CA ALA A 564 -11.13 -4.92 10.11
C ALA A 564 -11.17 -4.24 8.72
N SER A 565 -11.70 -4.93 7.72
CA SER A 565 -11.84 -4.38 6.37
C SER A 565 -12.69 -3.11 6.34
N LEU A 566 -12.26 -2.14 5.53
CA LEU A 566 -12.93 -0.85 5.45
C LEU A 566 -14.16 -0.88 4.53
N ALA A 567 -15.19 -0.14 4.93
CA ALA A 567 -16.37 0.17 4.12
C ALA A 567 -16.97 1.50 4.59
N GLY A 568 -17.53 2.29 3.66
CA GLY A 568 -18.22 3.53 4.00
C GLY A 568 -17.31 4.77 3.95
N THR A 569 -17.52 5.70 4.87
CA THR A 569 -16.83 7.01 4.86
C THR A 569 -15.97 7.17 6.10
N TYR A 570 -14.73 7.64 5.89
CA TYR A 570 -13.75 7.93 6.92
C TYR A 570 -13.23 9.36 6.78
N THR A 571 -12.68 9.90 7.85
CA THR A 571 -12.08 11.23 7.92
C THR A 571 -10.57 11.13 8.04
N VAL A 572 -9.87 12.04 7.36
CA VAL A 572 -8.40 12.11 7.38
C VAL A 572 -7.98 13.48 7.92
N GLY A 573 -7.11 13.43 8.93
CA GLY A 573 -6.61 14.55 9.72
C GLY A 573 -6.18 14.09 11.12
N SER A 574 -5.41 14.92 11.82
CA SER A 574 -4.87 14.72 13.16
C SER A 574 -5.91 14.27 14.20
N THR A 575 -7.18 14.66 14.01
CA THR A 575 -8.32 14.25 14.86
C THR A 575 -9.33 13.34 14.13
N GLY A 576 -9.04 12.94 12.90
CA GLY A 576 -9.89 12.05 12.10
C GLY A 576 -9.66 10.57 12.41
N ASP A 577 -10.28 9.70 11.62
CA ASP A 577 -10.08 8.25 11.69
C ASP A 577 -8.63 7.87 11.32
N TYR A 578 -8.01 8.64 10.44
CA TYR A 578 -6.60 8.50 10.04
C TYR A 578 -5.87 9.83 10.08
N ALA A 579 -4.65 9.85 10.64
CA ALA A 579 -3.86 11.08 10.73
C ALA A 579 -3.22 11.52 9.39
N SER A 580 -3.13 10.63 8.41
CA SER A 580 -2.44 10.86 7.13
C SER A 580 -2.96 9.94 6.04
N LEU A 581 -2.62 10.23 4.78
CA LEU A 581 -3.00 9.41 3.63
C LEU A 581 -1.96 8.31 3.32
N THR A 582 -0.68 8.66 3.28
CA THR A 582 0.41 7.85 2.69
C THR A 582 1.52 7.46 3.66
N ASN A 583 1.49 7.95 4.89
CA ASN A 583 2.48 7.60 5.93
C ASN A 583 2.16 6.22 6.54
N PRO A 584 3.10 5.62 7.29
CA PRO A 584 2.81 4.44 8.13
C PRO A 584 1.66 4.71 9.09
N GLY A 585 0.71 3.77 9.19
CA GLY A 585 -0.55 3.93 9.92
C GLY A 585 -1.56 4.91 9.29
N GLY A 586 -1.26 5.46 8.10
CA GLY A 586 -2.19 6.26 7.31
C GLY A 586 -3.16 5.41 6.50
N VAL A 587 -4.04 6.07 5.75
CA VAL A 587 -5.11 5.42 4.96
C VAL A 587 -4.59 4.31 4.04
N PHE A 588 -3.52 4.56 3.29
CA PHE A 588 -3.03 3.59 2.30
C PHE A 588 -2.43 2.36 2.98
N ASP A 589 -1.72 2.56 4.09
CA ASP A 589 -1.17 1.46 4.89
C ASP A 589 -2.30 0.59 5.46
N GLU A 590 -3.29 1.23 6.09
CA GLU A 590 -4.44 0.53 6.65
C GLU A 590 -5.23 -0.23 5.59
N LEU A 591 -5.57 0.42 4.47
CA LEU A 591 -6.38 -0.22 3.43
C LEU A 591 -5.63 -1.36 2.73
N ASN A 592 -4.30 -1.29 2.65
CA ASN A 592 -3.48 -2.40 2.15
C ASN A 592 -3.48 -3.60 3.08
N LEU A 593 -3.55 -3.39 4.40
CA LEU A 593 -3.56 -4.44 5.42
C LEU A 593 -4.97 -5.03 5.63
N SER A 594 -5.97 -4.16 5.74
CA SER A 594 -7.35 -4.52 6.09
C SER A 594 -8.21 -4.92 4.89
N GLY A 595 -7.89 -4.43 3.69
CA GLY A 595 -8.75 -4.55 2.51
C GLY A 595 -10.08 -3.79 2.66
N ALA A 596 -11.00 -4.02 1.71
CA ALA A 596 -12.33 -3.40 1.72
C ALA A 596 -13.46 -4.43 1.57
N THR A 597 -14.59 -4.15 2.21
CA THR A 597 -15.84 -4.93 2.05
C THR A 597 -16.95 -4.13 1.36
N GLY A 598 -16.66 -2.88 0.99
CA GLY A 598 -17.55 -1.98 0.27
C GLY A 598 -16.79 -0.79 -0.29
N ASN A 599 -17.47 0.09 -1.04
CA ASN A 599 -16.86 1.34 -1.49
C ASN A 599 -16.41 2.19 -0.29
N VAL A 600 -15.24 2.82 -0.41
CA VAL A 600 -14.63 3.62 0.66
C VAL A 600 -14.44 5.06 0.20
N THR A 601 -14.81 6.01 1.05
CA THR A 601 -14.58 7.46 0.84
C THR A 601 -13.76 8.04 1.99
N PHE A 602 -12.67 8.72 1.66
CA PHE A 602 -11.81 9.43 2.60
C PHE A 602 -12.01 10.93 2.44
N ASN A 603 -12.62 11.55 3.44
CA ASN A 603 -12.84 12.98 3.53
C ASN A 603 -11.64 13.64 4.21
N ILE A 604 -10.90 14.46 3.46
CA ILE A 604 -9.79 15.25 4.00
C ILE A 604 -10.38 16.42 4.80
N THR A 605 -10.22 16.40 6.11
CA THR A 605 -10.86 17.34 7.06
C THR A 605 -9.93 18.43 7.57
N GLU A 606 -8.63 18.32 7.29
CA GLU A 606 -7.60 19.33 7.55
C GLU A 606 -6.52 19.26 6.47
N ASP A 607 -5.60 20.22 6.47
CA ASP A 607 -4.45 20.18 5.56
C ASP A 607 -3.44 19.11 6.00
N LEU A 608 -3.13 18.17 5.11
CA LEU A 608 -2.15 17.12 5.34
C LEU A 608 -0.79 17.58 4.85
N THR A 609 0.01 18.23 5.70
CA THR A 609 1.23 18.94 5.24
C THR A 609 2.52 18.13 5.33
N ALA A 610 2.46 16.89 5.82
CA ALA A 610 3.62 16.05 6.10
C ALA A 610 3.47 14.64 5.52
N GLU A 611 2.88 14.52 4.33
CA GLU A 611 2.83 13.25 3.60
C GLU A 611 4.24 12.83 3.13
N THR A 612 4.54 11.55 3.23
CA THR A 612 5.86 10.99 2.87
C THR A 612 5.83 10.23 1.55
N GLY A 613 4.65 9.81 1.09
CA GLY A 613 4.50 8.93 -0.06
C GLY A 613 5.05 7.51 0.19
N ALA A 614 5.30 7.13 1.45
CA ALA A 614 5.89 5.84 1.80
C ALA A 614 5.05 4.66 1.25
N ASN A 615 3.76 4.67 1.54
CA ASN A 615 2.86 3.57 1.20
C ASN A 615 2.13 3.85 -0.13
N PRO A 616 2.23 2.97 -1.15
CA PRO A 616 1.36 3.01 -2.32
C PRO A 616 0.00 2.41 -1.96
N LEU A 617 -1.03 2.67 -2.76
CA LEU A 617 -2.27 1.90 -2.68
C LEU A 617 -2.18 0.65 -3.56
N ASN A 618 -2.29 -0.54 -2.95
CA ASN A 618 -2.27 -1.85 -3.61
C ASN A 618 -3.66 -2.23 -4.18
N PRO A 619 -3.76 -3.31 -4.98
CA PRO A 619 -5.04 -3.75 -5.53
C PRO A 619 -6.07 -4.04 -4.43
N ILE A 620 -7.27 -3.49 -4.60
CA ILE A 620 -8.38 -3.70 -3.66
C ILE A 620 -9.18 -4.90 -4.13
N VAL A 621 -9.22 -5.94 -3.30
CA VAL A 621 -9.97 -7.16 -3.57
C VAL A 621 -11.48 -6.84 -3.54
N GLY A 622 -12.24 -7.43 -4.48
CA GLY A 622 -13.70 -7.26 -4.55
C GLY A 622 -14.19 -6.17 -5.50
N GLY A 623 -13.29 -5.42 -6.15
CA GLY A 623 -13.67 -4.42 -7.17
C GLY A 623 -14.33 -3.15 -6.59
N TYR A 624 -14.14 -2.89 -5.30
CA TYR A 624 -14.63 -1.69 -4.63
C TYR A 624 -13.84 -0.44 -5.03
N THR A 625 -14.50 0.71 -4.96
CA THR A 625 -13.89 2.01 -5.29
C THR A 625 -13.34 2.71 -4.06
N VAL A 626 -12.29 3.50 -4.27
CA VAL A 626 -11.73 4.43 -3.26
C VAL A 626 -11.87 5.84 -3.77
N THR A 627 -12.55 6.68 -2.99
CA THR A 627 -12.67 8.12 -3.28
C THR A 627 -11.90 8.93 -2.24
N ILE A 628 -11.06 9.86 -2.68
CA ILE A 628 -10.34 10.82 -1.83
C ILE A 628 -10.82 12.21 -2.22
N LYS A 629 -11.35 12.97 -1.25
CA LYS A 629 -11.95 14.29 -1.51
C LYS A 629 -11.80 15.26 -0.33
N PRO A 630 -11.73 16.58 -0.57
CA PRO A 630 -11.75 17.57 0.51
C PRO A 630 -13.12 17.62 1.19
N SER A 631 -13.15 18.04 2.45
CA SER A 631 -14.38 18.24 3.23
C SER A 631 -14.30 19.48 4.12
N GLY A 632 -15.44 20.18 4.25
CA GLY A 632 -15.62 21.38 5.08
C GLY A 632 -15.03 22.67 4.49
N ALA A 633 -13.86 22.60 3.87
CA ALA A 633 -13.17 23.72 3.23
C ALA A 633 -12.22 23.20 2.13
N ALA A 634 -11.64 24.10 1.34
CA ALA A 634 -10.53 23.74 0.47
C ALA A 634 -9.36 23.18 1.29
N ARG A 635 -8.68 22.16 0.77
CA ARG A 635 -7.63 21.41 1.48
C ARG A 635 -6.34 21.32 0.69
N VAL A 636 -5.25 21.14 1.42
CA VAL A 636 -3.92 20.85 0.89
C VAL A 636 -3.47 19.46 1.32
N ILE A 637 -2.91 18.70 0.39
CA ILE A 637 -2.09 17.52 0.65
C ILE A 637 -0.68 17.85 0.18
N SER A 638 0.29 17.90 1.07
CA SER A 638 1.67 18.20 0.72
C SER A 638 2.68 17.35 1.48
N GLY A 639 3.86 17.22 0.89
CA GLY A 639 4.91 16.36 1.41
C GLY A 639 6.16 16.38 0.55
N THR A 640 7.25 15.79 1.02
CA THR A 640 8.53 15.76 0.29
C THR A 640 8.85 14.33 -0.13
N MET A 641 8.58 13.99 -1.41
CA MET A 641 8.91 12.67 -1.95
C MET A 641 9.88 12.79 -3.14
N ALA A 642 11.11 12.33 -2.93
CA ALA A 642 12.16 12.38 -3.94
C ALA A 642 12.09 11.19 -4.90
N SER A 643 12.27 11.45 -6.20
CA SER A 643 12.34 10.41 -7.25
C SER A 643 11.13 9.46 -7.31
N ASN A 644 9.98 9.91 -6.80
CA ASN A 644 8.74 9.13 -6.80
C ASN A 644 7.50 10.04 -6.64
N ALA A 645 6.32 9.44 -6.69
CA ALA A 645 5.05 10.13 -6.50
C ALA A 645 4.63 10.21 -5.03
N LEU A 646 4.10 11.38 -4.63
CA LEU A 646 3.56 11.60 -3.30
C LEU A 646 2.32 10.74 -3.05
N ILE A 647 1.42 10.65 -4.04
CA ILE A 647 0.27 9.74 -4.04
C ILE A 647 0.42 8.79 -5.22
N ARG A 648 0.43 7.48 -4.97
CA ARG A 648 0.53 6.50 -6.06
C ARG A 648 -0.28 5.24 -5.82
N THR A 649 -0.72 4.63 -6.92
CA THR A 649 -1.20 3.25 -6.93
C THR A 649 -0.09 2.30 -7.37
N ALA A 650 -0.09 1.10 -6.79
CA ALA A 650 0.71 -0.04 -7.21
C ALA A 650 -0.24 -1.18 -7.59
N GLY A 651 -0.91 -1.04 -8.74
CA GLY A 651 -1.89 -2.01 -9.25
C GLY A 651 -3.34 -1.76 -8.83
N ALA A 652 -3.63 -0.71 -8.06
CA ALA A 652 -5.00 -0.38 -7.68
C ALA A 652 -5.84 0.16 -8.85
N SER A 653 -7.08 -0.33 -8.94
CA SER A 653 -8.13 0.12 -9.88
C SER A 653 -9.30 0.75 -9.09
N GLY A 654 -10.11 1.57 -9.74
CA GLY A 654 -11.28 2.20 -9.12
C GLY A 654 -10.95 3.33 -8.13
N VAL A 655 -9.80 3.98 -8.28
CA VAL A 655 -9.34 5.07 -7.41
C VAL A 655 -9.74 6.42 -7.99
N THR A 656 -10.52 7.21 -7.26
CA THR A 656 -10.93 8.56 -7.64
C THR A 656 -10.35 9.57 -6.66
N ILE A 657 -9.54 10.50 -7.16
CA ILE A 657 -9.14 11.72 -6.45
C ILE A 657 -9.98 12.85 -7.02
N ASP A 658 -10.93 13.34 -6.23
CA ASP A 658 -11.86 14.41 -6.59
C ASP A 658 -11.60 15.63 -5.72
N GLY A 659 -11.05 16.68 -6.32
CA GLY A 659 -10.79 17.91 -5.59
C GLY A 659 -12.00 18.83 -5.42
N SER A 660 -13.21 18.42 -5.84
CA SER A 660 -14.41 19.21 -5.63
C SER A 660 -14.97 19.07 -4.21
N LEU A 661 -15.33 20.21 -3.62
CA LEU A 661 -16.01 20.25 -2.33
C LEU A 661 -17.51 19.96 -2.50
N SER A 662 -18.09 20.43 -3.60
CA SER A 662 -19.52 20.32 -3.89
C SER A 662 -19.91 19.15 -4.79
N GLY A 663 -18.95 18.31 -5.20
CA GLY A 663 -19.15 17.32 -6.27
C GLY A 663 -19.22 17.95 -7.67
N GLY A 664 -18.91 19.25 -7.79
CA GLY A 664 -18.96 20.03 -9.03
C GLY A 664 -17.61 20.07 -9.76
N THR A 665 -17.26 21.25 -10.29
CA THR A 665 -16.02 21.52 -11.03
C THR A 665 -15.04 22.42 -10.28
N ASP A 666 -15.34 22.74 -9.01
CA ASP A 666 -14.46 23.54 -8.16
C ASP A 666 -13.17 22.80 -7.83
N ARG A 667 -12.04 23.52 -7.79
CA ARG A 667 -10.71 22.94 -7.57
C ARG A 667 -10.24 23.14 -6.13
N SER A 668 -10.99 22.59 -5.19
CA SER A 668 -10.82 22.78 -3.74
C SER A 668 -9.79 21.85 -3.09
N LEU A 669 -9.06 21.03 -3.86
CA LEU A 669 -7.96 20.22 -3.35
C LEU A 669 -6.66 20.56 -4.09
N SER A 670 -5.66 21.01 -3.34
CA SER A 670 -4.30 21.20 -3.84
C SER A 670 -3.40 20.05 -3.39
N ILE A 671 -2.64 19.44 -4.30
CA ILE A 671 -1.70 18.36 -4.00
C ILE A 671 -0.31 18.80 -4.45
N THR A 672 0.64 18.84 -3.51
CA THR A 672 1.98 19.38 -3.74
C THR A 672 3.08 18.46 -3.26
N ASN A 673 3.93 17.99 -4.19
CA ASN A 673 5.18 17.34 -3.81
C ASN A 673 6.30 18.38 -3.73
N LEU A 674 6.77 18.70 -2.54
CA LEU A 674 7.77 19.73 -2.22
C LEU A 674 9.21 19.33 -2.58
N SER A 675 9.45 18.09 -3.07
CA SER A 675 10.80 17.64 -3.40
C SER A 675 11.44 18.45 -4.52
N ALA A 676 12.73 18.78 -4.33
CA ALA A 676 13.60 19.36 -5.36
C ALA A 676 14.29 18.30 -6.23
N THR A 677 14.10 17.02 -5.92
CA THR A 677 14.74 15.88 -6.62
C THR A 677 13.68 15.03 -7.30
N ALA A 678 13.59 15.15 -8.63
CA ALA A 678 12.70 14.40 -9.50
C ALA A 678 11.28 14.13 -8.93
N PRO A 679 10.55 15.18 -8.50
CA PRO A 679 9.24 15.02 -7.87
C PRO A 679 8.19 14.50 -8.86
N GLN A 680 7.26 13.69 -8.37
CA GLN A 680 5.98 13.42 -9.02
C GLN A 680 4.87 13.64 -7.98
N VAL A 681 3.70 14.10 -8.37
CA VAL A 681 2.60 14.34 -7.42
C VAL A 681 1.69 13.14 -7.36
N VAL A 682 1.14 12.74 -8.52
CA VAL A 682 0.21 11.62 -8.63
C VAL A 682 0.72 10.63 -9.67
N ARG A 683 0.72 9.35 -9.31
CA ARG A 683 1.02 8.26 -10.24
C ARG A 683 -0.06 7.19 -10.18
N PHE A 684 -0.63 6.85 -11.35
CA PHE A 684 -1.40 5.64 -11.52
C PHE A 684 -0.50 4.57 -12.13
N GLY A 685 -0.06 3.62 -11.29
CA GLY A 685 0.96 2.62 -11.61
C GLY A 685 0.39 1.22 -11.78
N SER A 686 0.60 0.55 -12.92
CA SER A 686 0.38 -0.90 -13.05
C SER A 686 1.47 -1.71 -12.33
N VAL A 687 1.30 -3.02 -12.19
CA VAL A 687 2.37 -3.90 -11.70
C VAL A 687 2.55 -5.05 -12.69
N GLY A 688 3.64 -5.01 -13.45
CA GLY A 688 3.90 -5.98 -14.50
C GLY A 688 2.83 -5.87 -15.59
N THR A 689 2.22 -7.00 -15.95
CA THR A 689 1.15 -7.06 -16.97
C THR A 689 -0.26 -6.89 -16.40
N THR A 690 -0.40 -6.68 -15.08
CA THR A 690 -1.70 -6.52 -14.43
C THR A 690 -2.23 -5.12 -14.71
N ALA A 691 -3.26 -5.04 -15.55
CA ALA A 691 -3.83 -3.76 -15.96
C ALA A 691 -4.56 -3.06 -14.81
N ILE A 692 -4.33 -1.75 -14.68
CA ILE A 692 -5.16 -0.88 -13.83
C ILE A 692 -6.30 -0.26 -14.64
N SER A 693 -7.44 0.00 -14.01
CA SER A 693 -8.56 0.65 -14.69
C SER A 693 -9.43 1.53 -13.80
N ASN A 694 -10.21 2.40 -14.44
CA ASN A 694 -11.21 3.25 -13.78
C ASN A 694 -10.62 4.20 -12.73
N ASN A 695 -9.36 4.62 -12.91
CA ASN A 695 -8.73 5.59 -12.03
C ASN A 695 -8.97 7.01 -12.56
N THR A 696 -9.34 7.92 -11.67
CA THR A 696 -9.73 9.29 -12.00
C THR A 696 -8.98 10.29 -11.15
N LEU A 697 -8.38 11.30 -11.78
CA LEU A 697 -7.88 12.51 -11.15
C LEU A 697 -8.65 13.70 -11.71
N LYS A 698 -9.48 14.34 -10.89
CA LYS A 698 -10.29 15.47 -11.34
C LYS A 698 -10.41 16.59 -10.34
N ASN A 699 -10.63 17.79 -10.87
CA ASN A 699 -10.93 18.98 -10.06
C ASN A 699 -9.82 19.32 -9.06
N THR A 700 -8.55 19.06 -9.37
CA THR A 700 -7.43 19.31 -8.44
C THR A 700 -6.47 20.39 -8.94
N ILE A 701 -5.68 20.94 -8.01
CA ILE A 701 -4.49 21.76 -8.31
C ILE A 701 -3.26 20.91 -7.99
N ILE A 702 -2.47 20.58 -9.01
CA ILE A 702 -1.30 19.70 -8.92
C ILE A 702 -0.02 20.51 -9.10
N THR A 703 0.87 20.45 -8.11
CA THR A 703 2.13 21.22 -8.12
C THR A 703 3.34 20.37 -7.74
N ASN A 704 4.34 20.31 -8.62
CA ASN A 704 5.65 19.75 -8.29
C ASN A 704 6.54 20.79 -7.60
N GLY A 705 7.54 20.33 -6.84
CA GLY A 705 8.48 21.21 -6.13
C GLY A 705 9.47 21.89 -7.07
N ILE A 706 9.79 21.23 -8.18
CA ILE A 706 10.65 21.71 -9.27
C ILE A 706 10.16 21.12 -10.62
N ASN A 707 10.42 21.85 -11.71
CA ASN A 707 10.01 21.50 -13.07
C ASN A 707 11.02 20.59 -13.82
N THR A 708 11.74 19.72 -13.10
CA THR A 708 12.69 18.74 -13.66
C THR A 708 12.12 17.33 -13.79
N SER A 709 10.90 17.09 -13.29
CA SER A 709 10.18 15.82 -13.42
C SER A 709 8.68 16.03 -13.66
N THR A 710 7.99 14.99 -14.12
CA THR A 710 6.56 15.00 -14.46
C THR A 710 5.68 15.07 -13.21
N ALA A 711 4.57 15.82 -13.27
CA ALA A 711 3.64 15.93 -12.15
C ALA A 711 2.63 14.78 -12.06
N VAL A 712 1.99 14.43 -13.19
CA VAL A 712 1.01 13.33 -13.28
C VAL A 712 1.53 12.24 -14.21
N VAL A 713 1.63 11.02 -13.69
CA VAL A 713 2.26 9.89 -14.38
C VAL A 713 1.30 8.70 -14.47
N ILE A 714 1.16 8.13 -15.67
CA ILE A 714 0.40 6.90 -15.94
C ILE A 714 1.34 5.93 -16.65
N HIS A 715 1.84 4.94 -15.93
CA HIS A 715 2.90 4.02 -16.38
C HIS A 715 2.97 2.76 -15.50
N ASP A 716 3.98 1.92 -15.65
CA ASP A 716 4.22 0.82 -14.69
C ASP A 716 4.81 1.34 -13.37
N ASN A 717 4.46 0.73 -12.24
CA ASN A 717 4.91 1.16 -10.94
C ASN A 717 6.42 0.89 -10.72
N ALA A 718 6.99 -0.13 -11.36
CA ALA A 718 8.42 -0.42 -11.27
C ALA A 718 9.22 0.69 -11.97
N LEU A 719 10.31 1.13 -11.33
CA LEU A 719 11.21 2.12 -11.90
C LEU A 719 11.99 1.50 -13.06
N GLY A 720 11.58 1.78 -14.30
CA GLY A 720 12.23 1.27 -15.52
C GLY A 720 11.40 1.58 -16.76
N ALA A 721 12.02 1.58 -17.94
CA ALA A 721 11.45 2.05 -19.21
C ALA A 721 10.32 1.16 -19.80
N ALA A 722 9.67 0.31 -19.01
CA ALA A 722 8.54 -0.50 -19.46
C ALA A 722 7.25 0.32 -19.40
N GLY A 723 6.51 0.38 -20.51
CA GLY A 723 5.19 1.00 -20.52
C GLY A 723 4.20 0.23 -19.64
N GLY A 724 3.26 0.94 -19.04
CA GLY A 724 2.25 0.35 -18.15
C GLY A 724 1.11 -0.35 -18.87
N TYR A 725 0.31 -1.08 -18.11
CA TYR A 725 -0.96 -1.65 -18.56
C TYR A 725 -2.11 -0.90 -17.88
N PHE A 726 -2.87 -0.13 -18.65
CA PHE A 726 -3.93 0.69 -18.08
C PHE A 726 -5.05 0.96 -19.09
N ASN A 727 -6.28 1.08 -18.60
CA ASN A 727 -7.46 1.40 -19.40
C ASN A 727 -8.47 2.24 -18.63
N ASN A 728 -9.22 3.09 -19.33
CA ASN A 728 -10.21 3.99 -18.73
C ASN A 728 -9.62 4.86 -17.59
N ILE A 729 -8.47 5.48 -17.84
CA ILE A 729 -7.87 6.46 -16.93
C ILE A 729 -8.36 7.85 -17.31
N THR A 730 -8.82 8.64 -16.32
CA THR A 730 -9.37 9.99 -16.56
C THR A 730 -8.59 11.06 -15.81
N ILE A 731 -8.08 12.06 -16.53
CA ILE A 731 -7.45 13.27 -16.00
C ILE A 731 -8.28 14.48 -16.46
N LYS A 732 -9.09 15.05 -15.56
CA LYS A 732 -10.11 16.04 -15.96
C LYS A 732 -10.14 17.31 -15.11
N ASN A 733 -10.24 18.48 -15.74
CA ASN A 733 -10.48 19.75 -15.05
C ASN A 733 -9.46 20.05 -13.93
N ASN A 734 -8.19 19.72 -14.15
CA ASN A 734 -7.12 20.01 -13.19
C ASN A 734 -6.32 21.25 -13.62
N VAL A 735 -5.72 21.95 -12.66
CA VAL A 735 -4.53 22.80 -12.92
C VAL A 735 -3.30 21.95 -12.67
N ILE A 736 -2.39 21.85 -13.63
CA ILE A 736 -1.11 21.15 -13.43
C ILE A 736 0.03 22.09 -13.75
N LYS A 737 0.91 22.32 -12.77
CA LYS A 737 1.98 23.32 -12.88
C LYS A 737 3.31 22.87 -12.27
N LYS A 738 4.36 23.61 -12.61
CA LYS A 738 5.74 23.45 -12.15
C LYS A 738 6.33 22.08 -12.46
N ALA A 739 6.08 21.57 -13.66
CA ALA A 739 6.45 20.22 -14.07
C ALA A 739 7.35 20.21 -15.31
N TYR A 740 8.18 19.18 -15.47
CA TYR A 740 8.90 18.95 -16.72
C TYR A 740 7.92 18.57 -17.84
N MET A 741 6.99 17.67 -17.51
CA MET A 741 5.82 17.35 -18.32
C MET A 741 4.60 17.40 -17.40
N ALA A 742 3.46 17.92 -17.87
CA ALA A 742 2.27 17.99 -17.02
C ALA A 742 1.65 16.60 -16.84
N VAL A 743 1.34 15.93 -17.96
CA VAL A 743 0.82 14.57 -18.00
C VAL A 743 1.73 13.69 -18.86
N TYR A 744 2.19 12.57 -18.29
CA TYR A 744 2.94 11.53 -18.99
C TYR A 744 2.18 10.22 -18.93
N ALA A 745 1.66 9.77 -20.06
CA ALA A 745 1.01 8.47 -20.21
C ALA A 745 1.84 7.60 -21.16
N ALA A 746 2.40 6.51 -20.65
CA ALA A 746 3.21 5.58 -21.43
C ALA A 746 2.76 4.15 -21.17
N SER A 747 2.09 3.55 -22.15
CA SER A 747 1.61 2.17 -22.10
C SER A 747 2.52 1.21 -22.86
N ALA A 748 2.54 -0.04 -22.42
CA ALA A 748 3.02 -1.13 -23.23
C ALA A 748 2.14 -1.22 -24.49
N VAL A 749 2.77 -1.38 -25.65
CA VAL A 749 2.00 -1.42 -26.90
C VAL A 749 1.29 -2.76 -27.06
N ALA A 750 0.00 -2.75 -26.76
CA ALA A 750 -0.92 -3.86 -26.92
C ALA A 750 -2.26 -3.34 -27.42
N ALA A 751 -3.02 -4.16 -28.16
CA ALA A 751 -4.35 -3.75 -28.64
C ALA A 751 -5.28 -3.51 -27.44
N GLY A 752 -6.01 -2.39 -27.45
CA GLY A 752 -6.92 -2.01 -26.37
C GLY A 752 -6.23 -1.70 -25.04
N ASN A 753 -4.92 -1.39 -25.04
CA ASN A 753 -4.20 -0.90 -23.87
C ASN A 753 -3.89 0.59 -24.01
N GLY A 754 -3.80 1.29 -22.89
CA GLY A 754 -3.46 2.70 -22.84
C GLY A 754 -4.65 3.64 -22.98
N GLY A 755 -5.88 3.15 -22.79
CA GLY A 755 -7.08 3.98 -22.86
C GLY A 755 -7.06 5.08 -21.79
N ILE A 756 -6.91 6.34 -22.22
CA ILE A 756 -6.82 7.51 -21.35
C ILE A 756 -7.65 8.68 -21.90
N THR A 757 -8.34 9.40 -21.02
CA THR A 757 -9.03 10.66 -21.30
C THR A 757 -8.36 11.80 -20.54
N VAL A 758 -7.90 12.83 -21.24
CA VAL A 758 -7.27 14.04 -20.68
C VAL A 758 -8.05 15.25 -21.15
N ASN A 759 -9.00 15.73 -20.33
CA ASN A 759 -9.96 16.75 -20.76
C ASN A 759 -10.03 17.98 -19.84
N ASP A 760 -10.26 19.15 -20.43
CA ASP A 760 -10.57 20.39 -19.70
C ASP A 760 -9.47 20.84 -18.70
N ASN A 761 -8.23 20.37 -18.86
CA ASN A 761 -7.14 20.72 -17.94
C ASN A 761 -6.49 22.06 -18.33
N ASP A 762 -6.00 22.79 -17.33
CA ASP A 762 -5.20 24.01 -17.49
C ASP A 762 -3.72 23.72 -17.17
N LEU A 763 -2.92 23.78 -18.23
CA LEU A 763 -1.48 23.53 -18.28
C LEU A 763 -0.74 24.80 -18.75
N SER A 764 -1.28 25.99 -18.44
CA SER A 764 -0.82 27.27 -18.99
C SER A 764 -0.24 28.25 -17.96
N THR A 765 0.11 27.77 -16.76
CA THR A 765 0.71 28.64 -15.73
C THR A 765 2.03 29.26 -16.20
N THR A 766 2.28 30.51 -15.81
CA THR A 766 3.44 31.29 -16.24
C THR A 766 4.57 31.31 -15.19
N GLY A 767 5.72 31.88 -15.55
CA GLY A 767 6.81 32.15 -14.62
C GLY A 767 7.50 30.88 -14.09
N ALA A 768 7.87 30.87 -12.81
CA ALA A 768 8.57 29.74 -12.19
C ALA A 768 7.73 28.46 -12.11
N ASP A 769 6.40 28.59 -12.22
CA ASP A 769 5.44 27.50 -12.19
C ASP A 769 5.12 26.97 -13.61
N ALA A 770 5.76 27.50 -14.65
CA ALA A 770 5.56 27.02 -16.02
C ALA A 770 6.09 25.59 -16.24
N ILE A 771 5.49 24.91 -17.23
CA ILE A 771 5.95 23.60 -17.70
C ILE A 771 7.19 23.73 -18.59
N SER A 772 8.10 22.75 -18.57
CA SER A 772 9.38 22.85 -19.28
C SER A 772 9.41 22.18 -20.67
N LEU A 773 9.02 20.90 -20.81
CA LEU A 773 9.20 20.10 -22.04
C LEU A 773 7.90 19.84 -22.80
N ALA A 774 6.90 19.25 -22.14
CA ALA A 774 5.66 18.84 -22.80
C ALA A 774 4.42 19.08 -21.93
N GLY A 775 3.32 19.56 -22.53
CA GLY A 775 2.05 19.64 -21.81
C GLY A 775 1.51 18.24 -21.54
N ILE A 776 1.21 17.53 -22.63
CA ILE A 776 0.66 16.17 -22.59
C ILE A 776 1.51 15.26 -23.46
N TYR A 777 1.92 14.12 -22.93
CA TYR A 777 2.63 13.07 -23.64
C TYR A 777 1.86 11.75 -23.55
N ALA A 778 1.62 11.13 -24.70
CA ALA A 778 0.96 9.84 -24.81
C ALA A 778 1.78 8.91 -25.72
N GLN A 779 2.22 7.77 -25.20
CA GLN A 779 2.98 6.77 -25.92
C GLN A 779 2.32 5.41 -25.80
N GLY A 780 2.25 4.69 -26.92
CA GLY A 780 1.77 3.31 -26.96
C GLY A 780 0.28 3.12 -26.67
N VAL A 781 -0.49 4.20 -26.63
CA VAL A 781 -1.90 4.24 -26.26
C VAL A 781 -2.81 3.82 -27.41
N ASP A 782 -3.89 3.11 -27.10
CA ASP A 782 -4.96 2.76 -28.05
C ASP A 782 -6.25 3.44 -27.59
N GLY A 783 -6.70 4.46 -28.35
CA GLY A 783 -7.93 5.19 -28.03
C GLY A 783 -7.77 6.33 -27.02
N ALA A 784 -6.63 7.04 -27.01
CA ALA A 784 -6.48 8.22 -26.16
C ALA A 784 -7.38 9.37 -26.62
N VAL A 785 -8.04 10.05 -25.69
CA VAL A 785 -8.90 11.21 -25.93
C VAL A 785 -8.32 12.42 -25.21
N ILE A 786 -7.85 13.41 -25.95
CA ILE A 786 -7.20 14.62 -25.40
C ILE A 786 -7.98 15.84 -25.89
N GLN A 787 -8.84 16.40 -25.04
CA GLN A 787 -9.78 17.42 -25.48
C GLN A 787 -9.88 18.66 -24.59
N ASN A 788 -10.12 19.82 -25.19
CA ASN A 788 -10.43 21.07 -24.48
C ASN A 788 -9.39 21.49 -23.44
N ASN A 789 -8.14 21.05 -23.58
CA ASN A 789 -7.07 21.47 -22.66
C ASN A 789 -6.54 22.84 -23.07
N THR A 790 -6.21 23.67 -22.08
CA THR A 790 -5.48 24.92 -22.27
C THR A 790 -4.02 24.68 -21.95
N ILE A 791 -3.13 24.82 -22.93
CA ILE A 791 -1.72 24.43 -22.83
C ILE A 791 -0.85 25.59 -23.29
N GLY A 792 0.12 26.02 -22.48
CA GLY A 792 0.99 27.10 -22.93
C GLY A 792 1.96 27.66 -21.92
N ASN A 793 2.57 28.79 -22.30
CA ASN A 793 3.47 29.59 -21.45
C ASN A 793 4.67 28.80 -20.89
N PHE A 794 5.26 27.93 -21.71
CA PHE A 794 6.33 27.05 -21.28
C PHE A 794 7.54 27.86 -20.79
N ASN A 795 8.24 27.34 -19.79
CA ASN A 795 9.45 27.97 -19.29
C ASN A 795 10.48 28.08 -20.41
N ALA A 796 10.86 29.31 -20.77
CA ALA A 796 11.82 29.59 -21.84
C ALA A 796 13.28 29.28 -21.44
N THR A 797 13.54 29.01 -20.16
CA THR A 797 14.86 28.68 -19.64
C THR A 797 15.19 27.21 -19.90
N GLY A 798 16.38 26.92 -20.43
CA GLY A 798 16.84 25.57 -20.76
C GLY A 798 16.64 25.17 -22.24
N ALA A 799 17.54 24.31 -22.72
CA ALA A 799 17.63 23.83 -24.09
C ALA A 799 16.74 22.60 -24.32
N TYR A 800 15.44 22.81 -24.48
CA TYR A 800 14.47 21.73 -24.69
C TYR A 800 13.70 21.91 -26.00
N ALA A 801 13.49 20.80 -26.72
CA ALA A 801 12.54 20.76 -27.82
C ALA A 801 11.13 20.67 -27.24
N ARG A 802 10.35 21.75 -27.26
CA ARG A 802 9.08 21.87 -26.53
C ARG A 802 7.89 21.43 -27.36
N ARG A 803 6.91 20.76 -26.73
CA ARG A 803 5.69 20.26 -27.38
C ARG A 803 4.46 20.62 -26.56
N GLY A 804 3.40 21.14 -27.17
CA GLY A 804 2.12 21.29 -26.49
C GLY A 804 1.54 19.91 -26.17
N ILE A 805 1.26 19.15 -27.23
CA ILE A 805 0.80 17.76 -27.18
C ILE A 805 1.77 16.89 -27.97
N TRP A 806 2.14 15.74 -27.42
CA TRP A 806 3.03 14.78 -28.05
C TRP A 806 2.42 13.38 -28.05
N LEU A 807 1.92 12.97 -29.22
CA LEU A 807 1.60 11.57 -29.51
C LEU A 807 2.88 10.87 -29.98
N ALA A 808 3.51 10.13 -29.08
CA ALA A 808 4.74 9.41 -29.35
C ALA A 808 4.46 8.04 -29.99
N THR A 809 5.51 7.25 -30.23
CA THR A 809 5.42 5.99 -30.96
C THR A 809 4.34 5.07 -30.38
N GLY A 810 3.48 4.52 -31.26
CA GLY A 810 2.45 3.57 -30.89
C GLY A 810 1.15 4.15 -30.36
N ALA A 811 0.93 5.47 -30.43
CA ALA A 811 -0.40 6.02 -30.22
C ALA A 811 -1.29 5.74 -31.44
N VAL A 812 -2.38 5.01 -31.24
CA VAL A 812 -3.32 4.61 -32.29
C VAL A 812 -4.75 4.96 -31.90
N ASN A 813 -5.62 5.15 -32.90
CA ASN A 813 -7.04 5.45 -32.72
C ASN A 813 -7.30 6.65 -31.77
N SER A 814 -6.35 7.58 -31.67
CA SER A 814 -6.39 8.65 -30.68
C SER A 814 -7.03 9.91 -31.25
N VAL A 815 -7.73 10.67 -30.40
CA VAL A 815 -8.40 11.93 -30.77
C VAL A 815 -7.79 13.08 -29.97
N VAL A 816 -7.30 14.09 -30.68
CA VAL A 816 -6.80 15.36 -30.13
C VAL A 816 -7.68 16.47 -30.67
N SER A 817 -8.58 17.01 -29.86
CA SER A 817 -9.53 18.01 -30.36
C SER A 817 -9.94 19.13 -29.40
N GLY A 818 -10.25 20.31 -29.94
CA GLY A 818 -10.69 21.45 -29.14
C GLY A 818 -9.62 22.03 -28.20
N ASN A 819 -8.36 21.62 -28.32
CA ASN A 819 -7.31 22.11 -27.43
C ASN A 819 -6.87 23.52 -27.84
N THR A 820 -6.60 24.37 -26.84
CA THR A 820 -6.01 25.70 -27.03
C THR A 820 -4.55 25.65 -26.63
N ILE A 821 -3.65 25.75 -27.60
CA ILE A 821 -2.21 25.67 -27.43
C ILE A 821 -1.61 27.03 -27.78
N SER A 822 -0.92 27.66 -26.84
CA SER A 822 -0.38 29.01 -27.03
C SER A 822 0.99 29.23 -26.40
N ASN A 823 1.74 30.20 -26.90
CA ASN A 823 2.98 30.70 -26.27
C ASN A 823 4.00 29.60 -25.96
N ILE A 824 4.25 28.72 -26.94
CA ILE A 824 5.33 27.73 -26.84
C ILE A 824 6.58 28.33 -27.44
N ASN A 825 7.55 28.68 -26.59
CA ASN A 825 8.83 29.25 -27.01
C ASN A 825 9.99 28.35 -26.63
N SER A 826 10.79 27.89 -27.60
CA SER A 826 11.93 27.00 -27.33
C SER A 826 13.28 27.67 -27.08
N GLY A 827 13.36 29.00 -27.16
CA GLY A 827 14.59 29.77 -27.01
C GLY A 827 15.58 29.58 -28.17
N ALA A 828 16.86 29.94 -27.93
CA ALA A 828 17.90 29.97 -28.97
C ALA A 828 18.85 28.75 -29.00
N ALA A 829 18.69 27.80 -28.07
CA ALA A 829 19.62 26.66 -27.94
C ALA A 829 19.54 25.71 -29.15
N ALA A 830 20.69 25.28 -29.68
CA ALA A 830 20.76 24.38 -30.83
C ALA A 830 19.96 23.08 -30.60
N GLY A 831 19.26 22.59 -31.63
CA GLY A 831 18.46 21.36 -31.55
C GLY A 831 17.11 21.48 -30.80
N SER A 832 16.76 22.66 -30.28
CA SER A 832 15.56 22.88 -29.47
C SER A 832 14.42 23.51 -30.29
N GLY A 833 13.69 22.72 -31.09
CA GLY A 833 12.51 23.20 -31.83
C GLY A 833 11.25 23.30 -30.96
N ALA A 834 10.31 24.18 -31.32
CA ALA A 834 8.99 24.31 -30.68
C ALA A 834 7.90 23.76 -31.60
N VAL A 835 7.02 22.93 -31.05
CA VAL A 835 5.91 22.33 -31.79
C VAL A 835 4.60 22.46 -31.00
N GLY A 836 3.51 22.86 -31.65
CA GLY A 836 2.18 22.82 -31.04
C GLY A 836 1.74 21.39 -30.76
N ILE A 837 1.56 20.60 -31.82
CA ILE A 837 1.20 19.17 -31.74
C ILE A 837 2.23 18.34 -32.52
N LEU A 838 2.87 17.39 -31.85
CA LEU A 838 3.81 16.45 -32.45
C LEU A 838 3.22 15.04 -32.47
N VAL A 839 3.18 14.41 -33.64
CA VAL A 839 2.92 12.98 -33.81
C VAL A 839 4.21 12.34 -34.31
N SER A 840 4.83 11.45 -33.54
CA SER A 840 6.15 10.91 -33.88
C SER A 840 6.24 9.39 -33.73
N SER A 841 6.69 8.70 -34.77
CA SER A 841 7.03 7.27 -34.77
C SER A 841 8.55 7.11 -34.88
N THR A 842 9.26 6.92 -33.76
CA THR A 842 10.74 7.00 -33.71
C THR A 842 11.44 5.79 -33.10
N ASN A 843 10.79 4.63 -32.94
CA ASN A 843 11.42 3.49 -32.26
C ASN A 843 11.02 2.12 -32.84
N GLY A 844 12.01 1.25 -33.11
CA GLY A 844 11.81 -0.09 -33.66
C GLY A 844 11.36 -1.07 -32.57
N GLY A 845 10.15 -1.63 -32.71
CA GLY A 845 9.57 -2.58 -31.75
C GLY A 845 8.16 -2.23 -31.26
N TYR A 846 7.71 -1.00 -31.50
CA TYR A 846 6.36 -0.53 -31.16
C TYR A 846 5.47 -0.43 -32.41
N LYS A 847 4.14 -0.53 -32.22
CA LYS A 847 3.16 -0.21 -33.27
C LYS A 847 3.40 1.22 -33.76
N LEU A 848 3.08 1.46 -35.02
CA LEU A 848 3.19 2.76 -35.66
C LEU A 848 2.04 3.66 -35.21
N ASN A 849 2.21 4.97 -35.25
CA ASN A 849 1.08 5.88 -35.08
C ASN A 849 0.10 5.72 -36.25
N THR A 850 -1.13 5.30 -35.97
CA THR A 850 -2.15 5.06 -36.98
C THR A 850 -3.55 5.49 -36.55
N ASN A 851 -4.36 5.97 -37.50
CA ASN A 851 -5.77 6.32 -37.28
C ASN A 851 -5.98 7.39 -36.19
N ASN A 852 -5.06 8.35 -36.10
CA ASN A 852 -5.19 9.45 -35.15
C ASN A 852 -5.91 10.65 -35.80
N SER A 853 -6.84 11.25 -35.07
CA SER A 853 -7.58 12.46 -35.47
C SER A 853 -7.08 13.66 -34.70
N ILE A 854 -6.62 14.70 -35.40
CA ILE A 854 -6.19 15.98 -34.83
C ILE A 854 -7.12 17.03 -35.41
N ASP A 855 -8.12 17.40 -34.63
CA ASP A 855 -9.31 18.09 -35.12
C ASP A 855 -9.66 19.33 -34.30
N ASN A 856 -9.95 20.46 -34.95
CA ASN A 856 -10.45 21.67 -34.26
C ASN A 856 -9.56 22.16 -33.10
N ASN A 857 -8.23 22.13 -33.26
CA ASN A 857 -7.30 22.70 -32.28
C ASN A 857 -6.93 24.13 -32.67
N SER A 858 -6.79 25.01 -31.67
CA SER A 858 -6.26 26.36 -31.84
C SER A 858 -4.81 26.40 -31.39
N ILE A 859 -3.89 26.72 -32.32
CA ILE A 859 -2.45 26.72 -32.08
C ILE A 859 -1.90 28.10 -32.44
N THR A 860 -1.37 28.81 -31.44
CA THR A 860 -0.93 30.20 -31.59
C THR A 860 0.44 30.46 -30.96
N ASN A 861 1.19 31.42 -31.49
CA ASN A 861 2.43 31.93 -30.88
C ASN A 861 3.48 30.83 -30.59
N VAL A 862 3.70 29.92 -31.55
CA VAL A 862 4.75 28.90 -31.44
C VAL A 862 6.03 29.48 -32.03
N SER A 863 7.09 29.58 -31.22
CA SER A 863 8.29 30.31 -31.61
C SER A 863 9.60 29.66 -31.16
N SER A 864 10.67 29.95 -31.90
CA SER A 864 12.04 29.57 -31.55
C SER A 864 13.04 30.60 -32.06
N ALA A 865 14.25 30.57 -31.52
CA ALA A 865 15.45 31.19 -32.09
C ALA A 865 16.55 30.15 -32.34
N SER A 866 16.20 28.85 -32.34
CA SER A 866 17.13 27.72 -32.47
C SER A 866 17.37 27.27 -33.92
N THR A 867 18.34 26.37 -34.07
CA THR A 867 18.69 25.69 -35.33
C THR A 867 17.75 24.53 -35.69
N SER A 868 16.49 24.59 -35.28
CA SER A 868 15.49 23.53 -35.49
C SER A 868 14.20 24.09 -36.05
N ILE A 869 13.45 23.26 -36.76
CA ILE A 869 12.16 23.64 -37.32
C ILE A 869 11.18 23.98 -36.20
N VAL A 870 10.38 25.01 -36.43
CA VAL A 870 9.23 25.35 -35.61
C VAL A 870 7.98 24.97 -36.37
N ALA A 871 7.04 24.29 -35.71
CA ALA A 871 5.82 23.82 -36.37
C ALA A 871 4.56 24.07 -35.54
N GLY A 872 3.45 24.40 -36.19
CA GLY A 872 2.13 24.30 -35.57
C GLY A 872 1.80 22.84 -35.28
N ILE A 873 1.73 22.04 -36.34
CA ILE A 873 1.57 20.58 -36.27
C ILE A 873 2.73 19.91 -37.01
N GLN A 874 3.33 18.88 -36.41
CA GLN A 874 4.38 18.08 -37.04
C GLN A 874 4.06 16.59 -36.96
N LEU A 875 4.17 15.91 -38.10
CA LEU A 875 4.23 14.44 -38.18
C LEU A 875 5.67 14.04 -38.44
N LEU A 876 6.22 13.10 -37.66
CA LEU A 876 7.62 12.67 -37.74
C LEU A 876 7.73 11.13 -37.87
N GLY A 877 8.47 10.64 -38.86
CA GLY A 877 8.85 9.23 -39.02
C GLY A 877 10.36 9.08 -39.19
N SER A 878 10.98 8.11 -38.52
CA SER A 878 12.45 7.95 -38.47
C SER A 878 13.06 7.16 -39.64
N SER A 879 12.25 6.47 -40.46
CA SER A 879 12.69 5.68 -41.63
C SER A 879 11.48 5.20 -42.44
N ALA A 880 11.71 4.75 -43.68
CA ALA A 880 10.71 4.08 -44.52
C ALA A 880 10.00 2.89 -43.84
N THR A 881 10.67 2.23 -42.90
CA THR A 881 10.14 1.07 -42.14
C THR A 881 9.32 1.46 -40.89
N VAL A 882 9.33 2.73 -40.48
CA VAL A 882 8.64 3.24 -39.28
C VAL A 882 7.74 4.41 -39.69
N SER A 883 6.62 4.06 -40.35
CA SER A 883 5.74 4.97 -41.08
C SER A 883 4.51 5.43 -40.30
N THR A 884 4.08 6.69 -40.40
CA THR A 884 2.79 7.18 -39.84
C THR A 884 1.68 7.07 -40.90
N SER A 885 0.52 6.50 -40.58
CA SER A 885 -0.54 6.21 -41.58
C SER A 885 -1.94 6.55 -41.06
N GLY A 886 -2.86 6.98 -41.93
CA GLY A 886 -4.27 7.23 -41.55
C GLY A 886 -4.45 8.34 -40.52
N VAL A 887 -3.52 9.31 -40.46
CA VAL A 887 -3.64 10.49 -39.58
C VAL A 887 -4.45 11.56 -40.32
N SER A 888 -5.46 12.13 -39.66
CA SER A 888 -6.27 13.22 -40.21
C SER A 888 -6.05 14.49 -39.42
N LEU A 889 -5.72 15.59 -40.12
CA LEU A 889 -5.54 16.93 -39.60
C LEU A 889 -6.68 17.79 -40.13
N THR A 890 -7.71 18.01 -39.32
CA THR A 890 -8.95 18.67 -39.74
C THR A 890 -9.27 19.90 -38.91
N ARG A 891 -9.75 20.97 -39.55
CA ARG A 891 -10.33 22.13 -38.86
C ARG A 891 -9.41 22.83 -37.85
N ASN A 892 -8.10 22.66 -37.96
CA ASN A 892 -7.16 23.30 -37.03
C ASN A 892 -6.94 24.76 -37.43
N LYS A 893 -6.91 25.64 -36.44
CA LYS A 893 -6.61 27.08 -36.59
C LYS A 893 -5.17 27.32 -36.10
N ILE A 894 -4.24 27.50 -37.02
CA ILE A 894 -2.78 27.62 -36.77
C ILE A 894 -2.32 29.02 -37.15
N THR A 895 -1.78 29.78 -36.20
CA THR A 895 -1.32 31.14 -36.47
C THR A 895 -0.08 31.54 -35.68
N ASN A 896 0.65 32.53 -36.19
CA ASN A 896 1.87 33.10 -35.60
C ASN A 896 2.93 32.02 -35.25
N ILE A 897 3.44 31.36 -36.29
CA ILE A 897 4.51 30.35 -36.17
C ILE A 897 5.84 30.97 -36.64
N LYS A 898 6.81 31.10 -35.73
CA LYS A 898 8.01 31.93 -35.96
C LYS A 898 9.33 31.26 -35.60
N ASN A 899 10.36 31.50 -36.40
CA ASN A 899 11.75 31.18 -36.07
C ASN A 899 12.64 32.37 -36.40
N SER A 900 13.17 33.01 -35.35
CA SER A 900 13.99 34.20 -35.49
C SER A 900 15.49 33.90 -35.62
N ASN A 901 15.90 32.64 -35.78
CA ASN A 901 17.30 32.27 -35.93
C ASN A 901 17.90 32.85 -37.22
N SER A 902 19.04 33.53 -37.12
CA SER A 902 19.68 34.21 -38.25
C SER A 902 20.20 33.29 -39.36
N GLY A 903 20.31 31.98 -39.10
CA GLY A 903 20.60 30.96 -40.12
C GLY A 903 19.38 30.60 -40.99
N GLY A 904 18.20 31.18 -40.71
CA GLY A 904 16.99 31.02 -41.51
C GLY A 904 16.28 29.68 -41.36
N TYR A 905 16.41 29.00 -40.22
CA TYR A 905 15.72 27.73 -39.99
C TYR A 905 14.18 27.86 -40.11
N ALA A 906 13.54 26.85 -40.68
CA ALA A 906 12.15 26.91 -41.12
C ALA A 906 11.13 27.15 -39.98
N SER A 907 10.05 27.83 -40.35
CA SER A 907 8.81 27.90 -39.58
C SER A 907 7.69 27.38 -40.46
N VAL A 908 6.90 26.44 -39.93
CA VAL A 908 5.93 25.71 -40.74
C VAL A 908 4.58 25.66 -40.05
N GLY A 909 3.48 25.94 -40.75
CA GLY A 909 2.15 25.69 -40.21
C GLY A 909 1.94 24.21 -39.93
N ILE A 910 2.02 23.38 -40.98
CA ILE A 910 1.94 21.91 -40.90
C ILE A 910 3.17 21.28 -41.56
N TYR A 911 3.94 20.53 -40.79
CA TYR A 911 5.13 19.82 -41.27
C TYR A 911 4.89 18.31 -41.35
N LEU A 912 4.82 17.80 -42.59
CA LEU A 912 4.60 16.39 -42.88
C LEU A 912 5.96 15.70 -43.11
N ASN A 913 6.62 15.30 -42.03
CA ASN A 913 7.92 14.63 -42.02
C ASN A 913 7.79 13.13 -41.71
N GLY A 914 6.93 12.41 -42.43
CA GLY A 914 6.68 11.00 -42.21
C GLY A 914 6.87 10.21 -43.50
N TYR A 915 7.33 8.95 -43.36
CA TYR A 915 7.28 7.93 -44.41
C TYR A 915 5.90 7.22 -44.35
N SER A 916 5.28 6.88 -45.48
CA SER A 916 4.05 6.07 -45.59
C SER A 916 4.11 5.28 -46.90
N VAL A 917 4.03 3.94 -46.82
CA VAL A 917 4.16 3.02 -47.97
C VAL A 917 2.99 2.02 -48.07
N ALA A 918 1.91 2.20 -47.31
CA ALA A 918 0.78 1.27 -47.31
C ALA A 918 -0.30 1.65 -48.34
N ALA A 919 -0.83 0.65 -49.06
CA ALA A 919 -1.75 0.77 -50.20
C ALA A 919 -3.15 1.36 -49.90
N ASN A 920 -3.41 1.95 -48.73
CA ASN A 920 -4.73 2.49 -48.35
C ASN A 920 -4.76 3.62 -47.29
N GLY A 921 -3.71 4.43 -47.05
CA GLY A 921 -3.79 5.38 -45.92
C GLY A 921 -2.71 6.46 -45.83
N GLY A 922 -2.74 7.47 -46.70
CA GLY A 922 -1.92 8.68 -46.53
C GLY A 922 -2.33 9.55 -45.33
N VAL A 923 -1.75 10.76 -45.25
CA VAL A 923 -2.16 11.79 -44.29
C VAL A 923 -3.20 12.69 -44.96
N ASN A 924 -4.32 12.91 -44.27
CA ASN A 924 -5.39 13.80 -44.70
C ASN A 924 -5.21 15.16 -44.04
N VAL A 925 -5.07 16.23 -44.81
CA VAL A 925 -4.99 17.61 -44.31
C VAL A 925 -6.12 18.39 -44.93
N MET A 926 -7.18 18.65 -44.15
CA MET A 926 -8.44 19.17 -44.67
C MET A 926 -9.01 20.30 -43.82
N ASN A 927 -9.60 21.33 -44.43
CA ASN A 927 -10.27 22.43 -43.72
C ASN A 927 -9.40 23.14 -42.68
N ASN A 928 -8.08 23.27 -42.85
CA ASN A 928 -7.27 23.99 -41.86
C ASN A 928 -7.10 25.47 -42.24
N PHE A 929 -7.09 26.34 -41.23
CA PHE A 929 -6.65 27.72 -41.35
C PHE A 929 -5.20 27.83 -40.90
N ILE A 930 -4.35 28.35 -41.80
CA ILE A 930 -2.93 28.58 -41.52
C ILE A 930 -2.58 30.03 -41.86
N SER A 931 -2.20 30.83 -40.87
CA SER A 931 -1.85 32.24 -41.08
C SER A 931 -0.56 32.64 -40.36
N ASP A 932 0.02 33.77 -40.80
CA ASP A 932 1.12 34.45 -40.09
C ASP A 932 2.36 33.55 -39.82
N VAL A 933 2.74 32.71 -40.78
CA VAL A 933 3.98 31.92 -40.69
C VAL A 933 5.13 32.72 -41.30
N ALA A 934 6.19 33.00 -40.53
CA ALA A 934 7.38 33.70 -41.00
C ALA A 934 8.62 33.31 -40.17
N ASN A 935 9.82 33.46 -40.73
CA ASN A 935 11.09 33.24 -40.07
C ASN A 935 12.09 34.37 -40.42
N TYR A 936 13.37 34.16 -40.09
CA TYR A 936 14.41 35.14 -40.42
C TYR A 936 14.61 35.31 -41.93
N GLY A 937 14.49 34.24 -42.72
CA GLY A 937 14.75 34.20 -44.16
C GLY A 937 16.15 33.70 -44.51
N TYR A 938 16.26 32.89 -45.58
CA TYR A 938 17.54 32.39 -46.11
C TYR A 938 17.46 32.17 -47.63
N ASN A 939 18.55 32.48 -48.32
CA ASN A 939 18.69 32.30 -49.77
C ASN A 939 19.07 30.84 -50.11
N GLY A 940 18.27 29.89 -49.65
CA GLY A 940 18.42 28.46 -49.90
C GLY A 940 17.10 27.84 -50.35
N THR A 941 17.20 26.71 -51.04
CA THR A 941 16.07 26.01 -51.66
C THR A 941 15.57 24.82 -50.84
N SER A 942 16.11 24.60 -49.65
CA SER A 942 15.72 23.50 -48.78
C SER A 942 14.38 23.79 -48.10
N TYR A 943 13.64 22.72 -47.76
CA TYR A 943 12.45 22.81 -46.89
C TYR A 943 12.80 23.27 -45.46
N LEU A 944 14.09 23.39 -45.15
CA LEU A 944 14.64 23.84 -43.85
C LEU A 944 14.87 25.35 -43.75
N ASP A 945 14.72 26.11 -44.83
CA ASP A 945 15.36 27.43 -44.95
C ASP A 945 14.40 28.64 -44.82
N ASN A 946 13.08 28.43 -44.80
CA ASN A 946 12.12 29.53 -44.92
C ASN A 946 10.78 29.25 -44.19
N GLY A 947 9.97 30.30 -44.12
CA GLY A 947 8.58 30.27 -43.65
C GLY A 947 7.66 29.65 -44.70
N VAL A 948 6.91 28.61 -44.31
CA VAL A 948 6.06 27.81 -45.21
C VAL A 948 4.72 27.49 -44.54
N GLY A 949 3.62 27.50 -45.29
CA GLY A 949 2.31 27.05 -44.78
C GLY A 949 2.31 25.55 -44.49
N ILE A 950 2.45 24.73 -45.53
CA ILE A 950 2.57 23.26 -45.45
C ILE A 950 3.82 22.81 -46.20
N THR A 951 4.64 21.96 -45.58
CA THR A 951 5.78 21.32 -46.24
C THR A 951 5.81 19.82 -45.99
N PHE A 952 6.42 19.09 -46.91
CA PHE A 952 6.60 17.65 -46.85
C PHE A 952 8.07 17.31 -46.58
N ASN A 953 8.36 16.05 -46.24
CA ASN A 953 9.70 15.45 -46.25
C ASN A 953 9.57 13.91 -46.34
N GLY A 954 10.52 13.25 -46.98
CA GLY A 954 10.54 11.79 -47.19
C GLY A 954 9.87 11.32 -48.50
N VAL A 955 9.71 10.01 -48.68
CA VAL A 955 9.24 9.36 -49.95
C VAL A 955 7.78 8.92 -49.94
N SER A 956 6.95 9.52 -49.09
CA SER A 956 5.54 9.12 -48.89
C SER A 956 4.62 9.48 -50.05
N THR A 957 3.55 8.69 -50.20
CA THR A 957 2.49 8.92 -51.20
C THR A 957 1.10 8.95 -50.55
N GLY A 958 0.08 9.38 -51.31
CA GLY A 958 -1.32 9.36 -50.89
C GLY A 958 -1.76 10.53 -50.02
N TYR A 959 -1.00 11.63 -49.99
CA TYR A 959 -1.39 12.85 -49.28
C TYR A 959 -2.65 13.46 -49.90
N LYS A 960 -3.66 13.74 -49.07
CA LYS A 960 -4.87 14.47 -49.47
C LYS A 960 -4.86 15.84 -48.82
N ILE A 961 -4.67 16.88 -49.61
CA ILE A 961 -4.58 18.26 -49.16
C ILE A 961 -5.77 19.01 -49.75
N TYR A 962 -6.88 19.05 -49.00
CA TYR A 962 -8.16 19.54 -49.49
C TYR A 962 -8.68 20.72 -48.70
N ASN A 963 -9.28 21.70 -49.38
CA ASN A 963 -10.05 22.73 -48.70
C ASN A 963 -9.27 23.42 -47.57
N ASN A 964 -7.96 23.61 -47.67
CA ASN A 964 -7.21 24.39 -46.67
C ASN A 964 -7.16 25.85 -47.11
N THR A 965 -7.20 26.77 -46.14
CA THR A 965 -6.96 28.20 -46.39
C THR A 965 -5.64 28.60 -45.74
N ILE A 966 -4.67 29.01 -46.56
CA ILE A 966 -3.34 29.42 -46.12
C ILE A 966 -3.12 30.87 -46.51
N ASN A 967 -2.80 31.71 -45.53
CA ASN A 967 -2.49 33.13 -45.72
C ASN A 967 -1.10 33.49 -45.18
N MET A 968 -0.11 33.52 -46.07
CA MET A 968 1.25 33.95 -45.78
C MET A 968 1.39 35.46 -46.01
N ALA A 969 0.93 36.27 -45.05
CA ALA A 969 0.91 37.73 -45.17
C ALA A 969 2.13 38.44 -44.55
N THR A 970 2.80 37.81 -43.58
CA THR A 970 3.90 38.44 -42.84
C THR A 970 5.23 38.20 -43.53
N ASN A 971 5.96 39.28 -43.80
CA ASN A 971 7.29 39.21 -44.40
C ASN A 971 8.31 38.47 -43.51
N GLN A 972 9.25 37.80 -44.17
CA GLN A 972 10.50 37.37 -43.54
C GLN A 972 11.30 38.58 -43.04
N THR A 973 12.25 38.33 -42.12
CA THR A 973 13.15 39.40 -41.64
C THR A 973 14.12 39.87 -42.74
N ILE A 974 14.65 38.94 -43.54
CA ILE A 974 15.49 39.18 -44.71
C ILE A 974 14.93 38.42 -45.94
N PRO A 975 15.32 38.78 -47.18
CA PRO A 975 14.86 38.08 -48.37
C PRO A 975 15.19 36.57 -48.34
N GLY A 976 14.19 35.74 -48.59
CA GLY A 976 14.30 34.28 -48.69
C GLY A 976 13.40 33.70 -49.80
N MET A 977 12.93 32.46 -49.61
CA MET A 977 12.01 31.78 -50.53
C MET A 977 10.80 31.20 -49.78
N THR A 978 9.64 31.84 -49.87
CA THR A 978 8.42 31.43 -49.15
C THR A 978 7.40 30.76 -50.05
N ALA A 979 6.61 29.86 -49.46
CA ALA A 979 5.50 29.23 -50.16
C ALA A 979 4.33 28.90 -49.23
N ALA A 980 3.09 28.96 -49.74
CA ALA A 980 1.95 28.40 -49.00
C ALA A 980 2.07 26.87 -48.94
N ILE A 981 2.45 26.24 -50.07
CA ILE A 981 2.82 24.81 -50.15
C ILE A 981 4.24 24.65 -50.68
N ASN A 982 5.10 23.90 -49.97
CA ASN A 982 6.43 23.51 -50.43
C ASN A 982 6.52 22.00 -50.61
N VAL A 983 6.75 21.55 -51.85
CA VAL A 983 7.06 20.17 -52.24
C VAL A 983 8.57 20.06 -52.50
N PRO A 984 9.36 19.54 -51.55
CA PRO A 984 10.80 19.42 -51.71
C PRO A 984 11.19 18.24 -52.62
N SER A 985 12.47 18.22 -53.01
CA SER A 985 13.07 17.18 -53.84
C SER A 985 13.02 15.77 -53.25
N SER A 986 12.76 15.65 -51.93
CA SER A 986 12.62 14.35 -51.27
C SER A 986 11.36 13.59 -51.66
N ILE A 987 10.32 14.28 -52.15
CA ILE A 987 9.04 13.66 -52.56
C ILE A 987 9.18 13.12 -53.98
N THR A 988 9.55 11.84 -54.09
CA THR A 988 9.90 11.21 -55.38
C THR A 988 8.79 10.36 -55.99
N GLY A 989 7.73 10.05 -55.24
CA GLY A 989 6.63 9.22 -55.71
C GLY A 989 5.73 9.94 -56.73
N ALA A 990 5.49 9.31 -57.89
CA ALA A 990 4.48 9.80 -58.82
C ALA A 990 3.09 9.68 -58.19
N GLY A 991 2.25 10.71 -58.33
CA GLY A 991 0.92 10.75 -57.72
C GLY A 991 0.91 10.82 -56.19
N ALA A 992 2.01 11.24 -55.56
CA ALA A 992 2.13 11.31 -54.11
C ALA A 992 1.14 12.27 -53.45
N ILE A 993 0.72 13.34 -54.15
CA ILE A 993 -0.09 14.42 -53.59
C ILE A 993 -1.35 14.64 -54.43
N ASP A 994 -2.51 14.62 -53.78
CA ASP A 994 -3.78 15.13 -54.31
C ASP A 994 -4.08 16.49 -53.66
N LEU A 995 -4.05 17.57 -54.45
CA LEU A 995 -4.16 18.96 -53.99
C LEU A 995 -5.35 19.65 -54.65
N ARG A 996 -6.48 19.77 -53.95
CA ARG A 996 -7.73 20.32 -54.52
C ARG A 996 -8.47 21.27 -53.58
N ASN A 997 -9.24 22.19 -54.14
CA ASN A 997 -10.10 23.12 -53.39
C ASN A 997 -9.37 24.00 -52.38
N ASN A 998 -8.06 24.23 -52.46
CA ASN A 998 -7.34 25.04 -51.45
C ASN A 998 -7.32 26.52 -51.85
N ILE A 999 -7.30 27.41 -50.85
CA ILE A 999 -6.95 28.81 -51.02
C ILE A 999 -5.51 29.01 -50.54
N LEU A 1000 -4.61 29.39 -51.46
CA LEU A 1000 -3.17 29.45 -51.23
C LEU A 1000 -2.66 30.86 -51.50
N VAL A 1001 -2.55 31.65 -50.44
CA VAL A 1001 -2.20 33.08 -50.50
C VAL A 1001 -0.78 33.29 -49.95
N ASN A 1002 0.07 33.92 -50.76
CA ASN A 1002 1.37 34.44 -50.35
C ASN A 1002 1.51 35.92 -50.72
N SER A 1003 1.11 36.77 -49.78
CA SER A 1003 1.05 38.22 -49.94
C SER A 1003 2.28 38.95 -49.40
N GLN A 1004 3.33 38.22 -49.04
CA GLN A 1004 4.61 38.82 -48.64
C GLN A 1004 5.13 39.74 -49.75
N THR A 1005 5.75 40.87 -49.41
CA THR A 1005 6.26 41.87 -50.37
C THR A 1005 7.78 41.81 -50.53
N THR A 1006 8.47 41.12 -49.63
CA THR A 1006 9.89 40.80 -49.70
C THR A 1006 10.06 39.31 -49.99
N SER A 1007 11.21 38.87 -50.49
CA SER A 1007 11.52 37.45 -50.83
C SER A 1007 11.02 36.97 -52.20
N THR A 1008 11.63 35.89 -52.68
CA THR A 1008 11.05 35.02 -53.71
C THR A 1008 9.85 34.31 -53.07
N ARG A 1009 8.71 34.27 -53.74
CA ARG A 1009 7.44 33.90 -53.12
C ARG A 1009 6.54 33.19 -54.11
N TYR A 1010 5.93 32.10 -53.65
CA TYR A 1010 5.07 31.22 -54.44
C TYR A 1010 3.78 30.88 -53.68
N ALA A 1011 2.69 30.61 -54.38
CA ALA A 1011 1.58 29.88 -53.77
C ALA A 1011 1.98 28.40 -53.63
N VAL A 1012 2.51 27.81 -54.70
CA VAL A 1012 3.06 26.44 -54.70
C VAL A 1012 4.50 26.42 -55.21
N TYR A 1013 5.42 25.93 -54.39
CA TYR A 1013 6.78 25.59 -54.80
C TYR A 1013 6.92 24.08 -54.93
N SER A 1014 7.35 23.59 -56.10
CA SER A 1014 7.72 22.19 -56.30
C SER A 1014 9.11 22.06 -56.92
N ALA A 1015 10.02 21.46 -56.16
CA ALA A 1015 11.37 21.12 -56.63
C ALA A 1015 11.38 19.88 -57.54
N VAL A 1016 10.27 19.16 -57.66
CA VAL A 1016 10.11 17.94 -58.47
C VAL A 1016 9.17 18.16 -59.66
N PRO A 1017 9.22 17.31 -60.70
CA PRO A 1017 8.33 17.40 -61.86
C PRO A 1017 6.84 17.27 -61.52
N ASN A 1018 5.98 17.65 -62.46
CA ASN A 1018 4.51 17.64 -62.30
C ASN A 1018 3.90 16.27 -61.96
N THR A 1019 4.62 15.18 -62.24
CA THR A 1019 4.17 13.80 -62.00
C THR A 1019 3.95 13.49 -60.52
N VAL A 1020 4.46 14.31 -59.60
CA VAL A 1020 4.20 14.18 -58.15
C VAL A 1020 2.73 14.37 -57.79
N PHE A 1021 1.98 15.16 -58.57
CA PHE A 1021 0.58 15.44 -58.29
C PHE A 1021 -0.31 14.39 -58.96
N SER A 1022 -1.08 13.63 -58.18
CA SER A 1022 -2.10 12.72 -58.71
C SER A 1022 -3.25 13.54 -59.29
N ASN A 1023 -3.73 14.53 -58.53
CA ASN A 1023 -4.61 15.60 -58.97
C ASN A 1023 -4.12 16.95 -58.42
N ILE A 1024 -4.31 18.00 -59.23
CA ILE A 1024 -4.13 19.39 -58.82
C ILE A 1024 -5.14 20.22 -59.62
N ASP A 1025 -6.22 20.64 -58.98
CA ASP A 1025 -7.31 21.40 -59.62
C ASP A 1025 -8.21 22.10 -58.58
N ASN A 1026 -9.04 23.05 -59.03
CA ASN A 1026 -9.95 23.83 -58.19
C ASN A 1026 -9.25 24.56 -57.02
N ASN A 1027 -7.98 24.96 -57.18
CA ASN A 1027 -7.28 25.73 -56.15
C ASN A 1027 -7.26 27.22 -56.53
N ASP A 1028 -7.25 28.10 -55.54
CA ASP A 1028 -6.97 29.51 -55.74
C ASP A 1028 -5.51 29.81 -55.38
N TYR A 1029 -4.76 30.32 -56.37
CA TYR A 1029 -3.35 30.63 -56.24
C TYR A 1029 -3.13 32.13 -56.26
N TYR A 1030 -2.82 32.73 -55.11
CA TYR A 1030 -2.42 34.13 -55.05
C TYR A 1030 -1.00 34.30 -54.55
N SER A 1031 -0.18 35.00 -55.34
CA SER A 1031 1.17 35.39 -54.95
C SER A 1031 1.44 36.78 -55.51
N THR A 1032 1.99 37.69 -54.71
CA THR A 1032 2.46 38.98 -55.24
C THR A 1032 3.76 38.83 -56.05
N GLY A 1033 4.33 37.62 -56.12
CA GLY A 1033 5.45 37.22 -56.97
C GLY A 1033 5.00 36.30 -58.11
N SER A 1034 5.57 35.11 -58.21
CA SER A 1034 5.14 34.08 -59.16
C SER A 1034 4.07 33.20 -58.52
N VAL A 1035 3.04 32.78 -59.26
CA VAL A 1035 1.99 31.90 -58.73
C VAL A 1035 2.54 30.54 -58.31
N GLY A 1036 3.57 30.04 -59.00
CA GLY A 1036 4.22 28.80 -58.62
C GLY A 1036 5.62 28.61 -59.17
N TYR A 1037 6.24 27.51 -58.77
CA TYR A 1037 7.54 27.05 -59.27
C TYR A 1037 7.46 25.55 -59.55
N LEU A 1038 7.85 25.13 -60.75
CA LEU A 1038 7.77 23.72 -61.16
C LEU A 1038 8.85 23.37 -62.17
N GLY A 1039 9.57 22.28 -61.90
CA GLY A 1039 10.54 21.69 -62.84
C GLY A 1039 11.72 22.60 -63.16
N GLY A 1040 12.19 23.39 -62.20
CA GLY A 1040 13.37 24.26 -62.38
C GLY A 1040 13.07 25.69 -62.82
N SER A 1041 11.80 26.10 -62.91
CA SER A 1041 11.42 27.45 -63.37
C SER A 1041 10.21 28.01 -62.64
N ALA A 1042 10.24 29.32 -62.39
CA ALA A 1042 9.13 30.07 -61.85
C ALA A 1042 8.04 30.28 -62.92
N ARG A 1043 6.77 30.26 -62.50
CA ARG A 1043 5.58 30.47 -63.32
C ARG A 1043 4.90 31.74 -62.85
N ALA A 1044 4.98 32.80 -63.66
CA ALA A 1044 4.54 34.11 -63.26
C ALA A 1044 3.01 34.19 -63.17
N THR A 1045 2.31 33.55 -64.10
CA THR A 1045 0.85 33.61 -64.23
C THR A 1045 0.20 32.24 -64.06
N LEU A 1046 -1.11 32.22 -63.79
CA LEU A 1046 -1.90 30.98 -63.76
C LEU A 1046 -1.84 30.21 -65.09
N ALA A 1047 -1.80 30.90 -66.23
CA ALA A 1047 -1.68 30.25 -67.54
C ALA A 1047 -0.33 29.51 -67.70
N ASP A 1048 0.77 30.10 -67.21
CA ASP A 1048 2.08 29.44 -67.17
C ASP A 1048 2.06 28.20 -66.26
N TRP A 1049 1.32 28.29 -65.15
CA TRP A 1049 1.16 27.20 -64.20
C TRP A 1049 0.37 26.03 -64.79
N GLN A 1050 -0.80 26.30 -65.38
CA GLN A 1050 -1.65 25.32 -66.07
C GLN A 1050 -0.89 24.59 -67.19
N THR A 1051 -0.10 25.33 -67.96
CA THR A 1051 0.75 24.75 -69.02
C THR A 1051 1.83 23.83 -68.43
N ALA A 1052 2.46 24.24 -67.32
CA ALA A 1052 3.53 23.48 -66.69
C ALA A 1052 3.03 22.21 -65.98
N THR A 1053 1.86 22.28 -65.33
CA THR A 1053 1.25 21.13 -64.66
C THR A 1053 0.51 20.20 -65.63
N GLY A 1054 -0.01 20.74 -66.73
CA GLY A 1054 -0.97 20.05 -67.60
C GLY A 1054 -2.32 19.78 -66.93
N LYS A 1055 -2.62 20.48 -65.83
CA LYS A 1055 -3.80 20.32 -64.95
C LYS A 1055 -4.34 21.71 -64.57
N ASP A 1056 -5.02 21.85 -63.42
CA ASP A 1056 -5.49 23.15 -62.88
C ASP A 1056 -6.46 23.93 -63.77
N VAL A 1057 -7.30 23.24 -64.55
CA VAL A 1057 -8.21 23.89 -65.50
C VAL A 1057 -9.30 24.72 -64.81
N ASN A 1058 -9.73 24.31 -63.60
CA ASN A 1058 -10.75 24.95 -62.79
C ASN A 1058 -10.17 25.81 -61.65
N SER A 1059 -8.84 25.92 -61.58
CA SER A 1059 -8.14 26.73 -60.59
C SER A 1059 -8.22 28.22 -60.93
N LEU A 1060 -8.06 29.07 -59.91
CA LEU A 1060 -8.20 30.52 -59.99
C LEU A 1060 -6.93 31.25 -59.50
N ASN A 1061 -6.88 32.54 -59.78
CA ASN A 1061 -5.87 33.48 -59.31
C ASN A 1061 -6.58 34.75 -58.86
N VAL A 1062 -7.18 34.70 -57.68
CA VAL A 1062 -7.94 35.78 -57.06
C VAL A 1062 -7.26 36.13 -55.74
N LEU A 1063 -7.23 37.39 -55.34
CA LEU A 1063 -6.86 37.75 -53.97
C LEU A 1063 -8.10 37.58 -53.09
N PRO A 1064 -8.12 36.64 -52.13
CA PRO A 1064 -9.26 36.51 -51.23
C PRO A 1064 -9.34 37.67 -50.24
N GLU A 1065 -10.55 38.08 -49.89
CA GLU A 1065 -10.83 39.05 -48.84
C GLU A 1065 -11.25 38.32 -47.55
N PHE A 1066 -10.29 38.17 -46.64
CA PHE A 1066 -10.52 37.57 -45.33
C PHE A 1066 -11.04 38.58 -44.30
N MET A 1067 -11.75 38.10 -43.27
CA MET A 1067 -12.21 38.92 -42.14
C MET A 1067 -11.07 39.66 -41.44
N SER A 1068 -9.89 39.03 -41.30
CA SER A 1068 -8.64 39.69 -40.90
C SER A 1068 -7.41 38.88 -41.34
N PRO A 1069 -6.17 39.40 -41.19
CA PRO A 1069 -4.97 38.64 -41.55
C PRO A 1069 -4.79 37.29 -40.82
N THR A 1070 -5.39 37.14 -39.64
CA THR A 1070 -5.30 35.92 -38.81
C THR A 1070 -6.62 35.16 -38.73
N ASP A 1071 -7.73 35.76 -39.17
CA ASP A 1071 -9.05 35.17 -39.22
C ASP A 1071 -9.47 34.99 -40.68
N LEU A 1072 -9.35 33.75 -41.18
CA LEU A 1072 -9.39 33.44 -42.60
C LEU A 1072 -10.77 33.07 -43.13
N HIS A 1073 -11.84 33.38 -42.40
CA HIS A 1073 -13.20 33.30 -42.95
C HIS A 1073 -13.33 34.28 -44.12
N LEU A 1074 -14.01 33.83 -45.17
CA LEU A 1074 -14.25 34.57 -46.39
C LEU A 1074 -15.38 35.57 -46.16
N THR A 1075 -15.13 36.82 -46.53
CA THR A 1075 -16.21 37.81 -46.59
C THR A 1075 -17.11 37.56 -47.80
N ILE A 1076 -18.32 38.11 -47.78
CA ILE A 1076 -19.27 38.05 -48.91
C ILE A 1076 -18.75 38.70 -50.20
N ALA A 1077 -17.63 39.43 -50.16
CA ALA A 1077 -17.01 40.04 -51.32
C ALA A 1077 -16.29 39.03 -52.23
N ASN A 1078 -16.04 37.81 -51.74
CA ASN A 1078 -15.33 36.74 -52.47
C ASN A 1078 -16.17 36.06 -53.57
N THR A 1079 -17.01 36.79 -54.31
CA THR A 1079 -17.93 36.22 -55.31
C THR A 1079 -17.24 35.40 -56.41
N ALA A 1080 -15.93 35.62 -56.63
CA ALA A 1080 -15.15 34.86 -57.60
C ALA A 1080 -14.75 33.46 -57.11
N LEU A 1081 -14.76 33.21 -55.80
CA LEU A 1081 -14.40 31.94 -55.17
C LEU A 1081 -15.63 31.10 -54.79
N ASP A 1082 -16.81 31.74 -54.73
CA ASP A 1082 -18.10 31.13 -54.41
C ASP A 1082 -18.46 30.00 -55.37
N ASN A 1083 -18.80 28.84 -54.82
CA ASN A 1083 -19.24 27.64 -55.52
C ASN A 1083 -18.24 27.13 -56.60
N LYS A 1084 -16.93 27.40 -56.45
CA LYS A 1084 -15.89 27.05 -57.44
C LYS A 1084 -15.08 25.79 -57.13
N GLY A 1085 -15.26 25.22 -55.94
CA GLY A 1085 -14.69 23.93 -55.59
C GLY A 1085 -15.40 22.76 -56.28
N THR A 1086 -14.85 21.58 -56.07
CA THR A 1086 -15.47 20.29 -56.46
C THR A 1086 -15.86 19.50 -55.22
N ALA A 1087 -16.99 18.80 -55.24
CA ALA A 1087 -17.43 18.01 -54.10
C ALA A 1087 -16.47 16.83 -53.81
N LEU A 1088 -15.99 16.73 -52.57
CA LEU A 1088 -15.07 15.69 -52.11
C LEU A 1088 -15.73 14.86 -51.01
N ALA A 1089 -15.78 13.54 -51.17
CA ALA A 1089 -16.48 12.64 -50.24
C ALA A 1089 -15.89 12.69 -48.82
N GLU A 1090 -14.61 13.03 -48.70
CA GLU A 1090 -13.89 13.15 -47.43
C GLU A 1090 -14.13 14.47 -46.69
N VAL A 1091 -14.70 15.49 -47.34
CA VAL A 1091 -14.86 16.85 -46.79
C VAL A 1091 -16.32 17.29 -46.94
N THR A 1092 -17.14 16.96 -45.94
CA THR A 1092 -18.59 17.24 -45.95
C THR A 1092 -19.00 18.44 -45.10
N ILE A 1093 -18.11 18.90 -44.22
CA ILE A 1093 -18.28 20.10 -43.39
C ILE A 1093 -17.09 21.04 -43.60
N ASP A 1094 -17.20 22.28 -43.15
CA ASP A 1094 -16.15 23.30 -43.22
C ASP A 1094 -15.37 23.46 -41.89
N ILE A 1095 -14.63 24.56 -41.73
CA ILE A 1095 -13.83 24.91 -40.55
C ILE A 1095 -14.66 25.05 -39.27
N ASP A 1096 -15.86 25.59 -39.35
CA ASP A 1096 -16.74 25.85 -38.20
C ASP A 1096 -17.74 24.71 -37.96
N GLY A 1097 -17.79 23.75 -38.89
CA GLY A 1097 -18.62 22.56 -38.82
C GLY A 1097 -19.92 22.68 -39.61
N ASP A 1098 -20.07 23.72 -40.42
CA ASP A 1098 -21.22 23.91 -41.30
C ASP A 1098 -21.12 22.97 -42.51
N ALA A 1099 -22.27 22.53 -43.02
CA ALA A 1099 -22.32 21.59 -44.13
C ALA A 1099 -21.93 22.29 -45.46
N ARG A 1100 -21.03 21.65 -46.22
CA ARG A 1100 -20.64 22.13 -47.54
C ARG A 1100 -21.69 21.80 -48.60
N SER A 1101 -21.73 22.58 -49.67
CA SER A 1101 -22.52 22.24 -50.86
C SER A 1101 -22.11 20.88 -51.42
N ALA A 1102 -23.09 19.99 -51.57
CA ALA A 1102 -22.87 18.63 -52.07
C ALA A 1102 -22.51 18.57 -53.57
N THR A 1103 -22.66 19.69 -54.29
CA THR A 1103 -22.40 19.77 -55.73
C THR A 1103 -21.38 20.83 -56.11
N THR A 1104 -21.31 21.93 -55.36
CA THR A 1104 -20.49 23.11 -55.70
C THR A 1104 -19.93 23.75 -54.42
N PRO A 1105 -19.06 23.06 -53.66
CA PRO A 1105 -18.49 23.66 -52.45
C PRO A 1105 -17.60 24.86 -52.78
N ASP A 1106 -17.30 25.68 -51.77
CA ASP A 1106 -16.33 26.76 -51.90
C ASP A 1106 -14.88 26.26 -51.89
N MET A 1107 -14.00 27.02 -52.53
CA MET A 1107 -12.56 26.84 -52.33
C MET A 1107 -12.17 27.32 -50.93
N GLY A 1108 -11.18 26.65 -50.33
CA GLY A 1108 -10.69 26.95 -48.99
C GLY A 1108 -11.46 26.20 -47.91
N ALA A 1109 -11.09 26.49 -46.67
CA ALA A 1109 -11.58 25.84 -45.45
C ALA A 1109 -12.93 26.35 -44.95
N ASP A 1110 -13.39 27.48 -45.47
CA ASP A 1110 -14.65 28.13 -45.10
C ASP A 1110 -15.69 27.92 -46.19
N GLU A 1111 -16.94 27.64 -45.82
CA GLU A 1111 -18.07 27.65 -46.75
C GLU A 1111 -18.91 28.90 -46.45
N PHE A 1112 -19.01 29.81 -47.41
CA PHE A 1112 -19.71 31.08 -47.26
C PHE A 1112 -20.89 31.15 -48.22
N SER A 1113 -21.87 31.99 -47.88
CA SER A 1113 -23.06 32.16 -48.72
C SER A 1113 -23.15 33.59 -49.21
N ILE A 1114 -23.12 33.78 -50.54
CA ILE A 1114 -23.54 35.02 -51.17
C ILE A 1114 -25.05 34.97 -51.38
N ALA A 1115 -25.80 35.91 -50.79
CA ALA A 1115 -27.23 36.00 -51.02
C ALA A 1115 -27.50 36.42 -52.48
N THR A 1116 -27.88 35.48 -53.35
CA THR A 1116 -28.42 35.79 -54.67
C THR A 1116 -29.89 36.20 -54.54
N ALA A 1117 -30.23 37.39 -55.05
CA ALA A 1117 -31.61 37.82 -55.16
C ALA A 1117 -32.32 37.02 -56.27
N ALA A 1118 -32.81 35.83 -55.93
CA ALA A 1118 -33.82 35.11 -56.70
C ALA A 1118 -35.06 34.92 -55.81
N THR A 1119 -36.20 35.32 -56.35
CA THR A 1119 -37.53 35.26 -55.71
C THR A 1119 -37.93 33.83 -55.37
N GLU A 1120 -37.79 33.46 -54.11
CA GLU A 1120 -38.44 32.33 -53.47
C GLU A 1120 -39.05 32.83 -52.16
N ASN A 1121 -40.29 32.43 -51.86
CA ASN A 1121 -41.10 32.96 -50.77
C ASN A 1121 -40.50 32.62 -49.38
N VAL A 1122 -39.62 33.49 -48.88
CA VAL A 1122 -39.14 33.41 -47.50
C VAL A 1122 -40.20 33.99 -46.56
N LYS A 1123 -40.75 33.14 -45.69
CA LYS A 1123 -41.54 33.58 -44.53
C LYS A 1123 -40.60 34.33 -43.58
N ALA A 1124 -40.57 35.66 -43.66
CA ALA A 1124 -39.62 36.51 -42.95
C ALA A 1124 -39.94 36.61 -41.44
N GLY A 1125 -39.01 36.15 -40.60
CA GLY A 1125 -39.10 36.20 -39.13
C GLY A 1125 -38.73 37.57 -38.51
N VAL A 1126 -39.12 37.75 -37.25
CA VAL A 1126 -38.91 38.95 -36.43
C VAL A 1126 -37.42 39.17 -36.09
N LYS A 1127 -36.87 40.35 -36.39
CA LYS A 1127 -35.51 40.80 -36.01
C LYS A 1127 -35.57 41.71 -34.77
N ILE A 1128 -34.76 41.43 -33.75
CA ILE A 1128 -34.71 42.20 -32.50
C ILE A 1128 -33.26 42.59 -32.16
N TYR A 1129 -32.98 43.87 -31.95
CA TYR A 1129 -31.63 44.38 -31.69
C TYR A 1129 -31.61 45.77 -31.02
N PRO A 1130 -30.54 46.16 -30.30
CA PRO A 1130 -29.40 45.33 -29.94
C PRO A 1130 -29.78 44.29 -28.86
N ASN A 1131 -29.12 43.13 -28.88
CA ASN A 1131 -29.14 42.15 -27.80
C ASN A 1131 -27.70 41.69 -27.54
N PRO A 1132 -27.07 42.05 -26.41
CA PRO A 1132 -27.65 42.68 -25.21
C PRO A 1132 -28.12 44.14 -25.41
N VAL A 1133 -29.20 44.54 -24.73
CA VAL A 1133 -29.80 45.89 -24.76
C VAL A 1133 -29.41 46.69 -23.51
N VAL A 1134 -29.19 47.99 -23.68
CA VAL A 1134 -28.99 48.95 -22.56
C VAL A 1134 -30.24 49.81 -22.39
N ASP A 1135 -30.62 50.63 -23.38
CA ASP A 1135 -31.73 51.58 -23.22
C ASP A 1135 -32.98 51.19 -24.00
N TYR A 1136 -32.82 50.83 -25.27
CA TYR A 1136 -33.93 50.59 -26.18
C TYR A 1136 -33.68 49.35 -27.04
N VAL A 1137 -34.70 48.52 -27.20
CA VAL A 1137 -34.66 47.39 -28.12
C VAL A 1137 -35.58 47.66 -29.31
N ASN A 1138 -35.03 47.58 -30.52
CA ASN A 1138 -35.74 47.73 -31.78
C ASN A 1138 -36.21 46.38 -32.27
N ILE A 1139 -37.42 46.33 -32.78
CA ILE A 1139 -38.08 45.13 -33.28
C ILE A 1139 -38.58 45.45 -34.68
N ASN A 1140 -38.11 44.70 -35.66
CA ASN A 1140 -38.55 44.78 -37.04
C ASN A 1140 -39.17 43.45 -37.45
N ASN A 1141 -40.38 43.51 -37.99
CA ASN A 1141 -41.09 42.36 -38.52
C ASN A 1141 -41.50 42.62 -39.97
N SER A 1142 -41.59 41.55 -40.75
CA SER A 1142 -42.03 41.62 -42.15
C SER A 1142 -43.51 41.98 -42.31
N SER A 1143 -44.32 41.69 -41.29
CA SER A 1143 -45.75 42.00 -41.19
C SER A 1143 -46.05 42.97 -40.04
N LYS A 1144 -47.22 43.62 -40.09
CA LYS A 1144 -47.64 44.60 -39.08
C LYS A 1144 -47.68 43.98 -37.70
N ILE A 1145 -46.84 44.48 -36.80
CA ILE A 1145 -46.84 44.07 -35.40
C ILE A 1145 -48.08 44.67 -34.75
N GLU A 1146 -48.94 43.82 -34.20
CA GLU A 1146 -50.16 44.22 -33.48
C GLU A 1146 -49.85 44.52 -32.01
N SER A 1147 -48.97 43.72 -31.41
CA SER A 1147 -48.51 43.95 -30.03
C SER A 1147 -47.15 43.34 -29.74
N VAL A 1148 -46.45 43.97 -28.81
CA VAL A 1148 -45.23 43.49 -28.20
C VAL A 1148 -45.43 43.41 -26.68
N GLU A 1149 -45.09 42.29 -26.09
CA GLU A 1149 -45.16 42.02 -24.66
C GLU A 1149 -43.79 41.60 -24.14
N VAL A 1150 -43.36 42.15 -23.02
CA VAL A 1150 -42.09 41.80 -22.36
C VAL A 1150 -42.38 41.11 -21.04
N TYR A 1151 -41.74 39.97 -20.80
CA TYR A 1151 -41.87 39.16 -19.60
C TYR A 1151 -40.51 39.03 -18.90
N ASN A 1152 -40.51 39.03 -17.57
CA ASN A 1152 -39.32 38.66 -16.80
C ASN A 1152 -39.15 37.13 -16.76
N VAL A 1153 -38.03 36.63 -16.21
CA VAL A 1153 -37.75 35.18 -16.12
C VAL A 1153 -38.75 34.38 -15.28
N THR A 1154 -39.55 35.04 -14.42
CA THR A 1154 -40.62 34.39 -13.64
C THR A 1154 -41.96 34.33 -14.40
N GLY A 1155 -42.01 34.81 -15.65
CA GLY A 1155 -43.22 34.83 -16.49
C GLY A 1155 -44.18 36.00 -16.22
N GLN A 1156 -43.78 36.96 -15.37
CA GLN A 1156 -44.57 38.17 -15.13
C GLN A 1156 -44.40 39.16 -16.29
N LYS A 1157 -45.51 39.67 -16.83
CA LYS A 1157 -45.52 40.71 -17.88
C LYS A 1157 -45.08 42.05 -17.27
N VAL A 1158 -43.97 42.59 -17.75
CA VAL A 1158 -43.36 43.84 -17.23
C VAL A 1158 -43.56 45.03 -18.18
N SER A 1159 -43.88 44.78 -19.44
CA SER A 1159 -44.26 45.82 -20.40
C SER A 1159 -45.16 45.26 -21.50
N SER A 1160 -46.07 46.07 -22.02
CA SER A 1160 -46.91 45.71 -23.17
C SER A 1160 -47.24 46.96 -23.97
N LYS A 1161 -47.15 46.85 -25.30
CA LYS A 1161 -47.45 47.95 -26.21
C LYS A 1161 -48.13 47.41 -27.46
N THR A 1162 -49.23 48.03 -27.85
CA THR A 1162 -49.89 47.76 -29.13
C THR A 1162 -49.25 48.61 -30.22
N TRP A 1163 -48.96 47.99 -31.36
CA TRP A 1163 -48.39 48.65 -32.54
C TRP A 1163 -49.31 48.45 -33.75
N ASN A 1164 -49.15 49.29 -34.77
CA ASN A 1164 -49.77 49.11 -36.09
C ASN A 1164 -48.75 49.47 -37.16
N ALA A 1165 -47.55 48.94 -36.99
CA ALA A 1165 -46.38 49.22 -37.81
C ALA A 1165 -45.52 47.96 -37.92
N ASN A 1166 -44.72 47.87 -38.97
CA ASN A 1166 -43.81 46.74 -39.22
C ASN A 1166 -42.55 46.84 -38.36
N SER A 1167 -42.32 47.95 -37.68
CA SER A 1167 -41.22 48.14 -36.75
C SER A 1167 -41.63 49.00 -35.57
N GLY A 1168 -40.87 48.88 -34.48
CA GLY A 1168 -41.02 49.74 -33.33
C GLY A 1168 -39.93 49.50 -32.30
N THR A 1169 -39.93 50.35 -31.28
CA THR A 1169 -38.92 50.34 -30.23
C THR A 1169 -39.59 50.17 -28.87
N VAL A 1170 -39.03 49.28 -28.04
CA VAL A 1170 -39.42 49.10 -26.64
C VAL A 1170 -38.36 49.74 -25.75
N ASP A 1171 -38.81 50.59 -24.83
CA ASP A 1171 -37.98 51.22 -23.80
C ASP A 1171 -37.72 50.22 -22.67
N MET A 1172 -36.45 49.98 -22.39
CA MET A 1172 -35.97 49.02 -21.40
C MET A 1172 -35.30 49.71 -20.20
N ARG A 1173 -35.24 51.05 -20.17
CA ARG A 1173 -34.48 51.82 -19.17
C ARG A 1173 -34.99 51.64 -17.74
N SER A 1174 -36.29 51.43 -17.57
CA SER A 1174 -36.92 51.24 -16.26
C SER A 1174 -36.89 49.79 -15.76
N MET A 1175 -36.28 48.87 -16.53
CA MET A 1175 -36.18 47.44 -16.18
C MET A 1175 -34.83 47.14 -15.54
N THR A 1176 -34.80 46.31 -14.49
CA THR A 1176 -33.55 45.90 -13.82
C THR A 1176 -32.68 45.04 -14.74
N PRO A 1177 -31.34 45.11 -14.66
CA PRO A 1177 -30.44 44.22 -15.40
C PRO A 1177 -30.80 42.74 -15.22
N GLY A 1178 -30.83 41.97 -16.31
CA GLY A 1178 -31.30 40.59 -16.30
C GLY A 1178 -31.83 40.10 -17.64
N MET A 1179 -32.30 38.85 -17.68
CA MET A 1179 -32.87 38.24 -18.88
C MET A 1179 -34.37 38.53 -18.98
N TYR A 1180 -34.85 38.88 -20.17
CA TYR A 1180 -36.25 39.11 -20.47
C TYR A 1180 -36.67 38.34 -21.72
N ILE A 1181 -37.95 38.05 -21.82
CA ILE A 1181 -38.57 37.40 -22.97
C ILE A 1181 -39.49 38.42 -23.64
N ILE A 1182 -39.24 38.70 -24.91
CA ILE A 1182 -40.12 39.55 -25.73
C ILE A 1182 -40.96 38.67 -26.64
N THR A 1183 -42.28 38.84 -26.55
CA THR A 1183 -43.26 38.21 -27.43
C THR A 1183 -43.83 39.25 -28.39
N VAL A 1184 -43.74 39.00 -29.70
CA VAL A 1184 -44.20 39.86 -30.79
C VAL A 1184 -45.35 39.16 -31.52
N LYS A 1185 -46.53 39.78 -31.57
CA LYS A 1185 -47.71 39.26 -32.26
C LYS A 1185 -47.97 40.02 -33.55
N SER A 1186 -48.19 39.29 -34.63
CA SER A 1186 -48.49 39.83 -35.96
C SER A 1186 -49.54 38.93 -36.63
N GLY A 1187 -50.82 39.34 -36.61
CA GLY A 1187 -51.93 38.50 -37.07
C GLY A 1187 -52.06 37.19 -36.27
N LYS A 1188 -51.90 36.05 -36.95
CA LYS A 1188 -51.93 34.71 -36.32
C LYS A 1188 -50.55 34.25 -35.83
N ASP A 1189 -49.47 34.95 -36.19
CA ASP A 1189 -48.10 34.56 -35.87
C ASP A 1189 -47.65 35.20 -34.55
N VAL A 1190 -47.05 34.40 -33.68
CA VAL A 1190 -46.49 34.82 -32.38
C VAL A 1190 -45.03 34.39 -32.32
N HIS A 1191 -44.13 35.36 -32.19
CA HIS A 1191 -42.69 35.13 -32.08
C HIS A 1191 -42.21 35.48 -30.67
N THR A 1192 -41.36 34.63 -30.11
CA THR A 1192 -40.82 34.82 -28.76
C THR A 1192 -39.29 34.81 -28.81
N VAL A 1193 -38.66 35.86 -28.29
CA VAL A 1193 -37.21 36.08 -28.36
C VAL A 1193 -36.67 36.44 -26.98
N LYS A 1194 -35.55 35.81 -26.60
CA LYS A 1194 -34.85 36.13 -25.35
C LYS A 1194 -33.89 37.30 -25.56
N ILE A 1195 -33.92 38.26 -24.65
CA ILE A 1195 -33.01 39.41 -24.65
C ILE A 1195 -32.31 39.57 -23.29
N ILE A 1196 -31.10 40.11 -23.31
CA ILE A 1196 -30.30 40.38 -22.11
C ILE A 1196 -30.25 41.90 -21.90
N LYS A 1197 -30.81 42.39 -20.79
CA LYS A 1197 -30.67 43.78 -20.33
C LYS A 1197 -29.40 43.91 -19.50
N LYS A 1198 -28.48 44.77 -19.92
CA LYS A 1198 -27.27 45.11 -19.15
C LYS A 1198 -27.54 46.16 -18.08
#